data_AF-A0A9J7LMJ7-F1
#
_entry.id   AF-A0A9J7LMJ7-F1
#
_cell.length_a   1.000
_cell.length_b   1.000
_cell.length_c   1.000
_cell.angle_alpha   90.00
_cell.angle_beta   90.00
_cell.angle_gamma   90.00
#
_symmetry.space_group_name_H-M   'P 1'
#
loop_
_entity.id
_entity.type
_entity.pdbx_description
1 polymer ?
#
loop_
_entity_poly.entity_id
_entity_poly.type
_entity_poly.pdbx_seq_one_letter_code
_entity_poly.pdbx_strand_id
1 'polypeptide(L)'
;MANMSPFCVITVITAIIFGGNIVVGDDFTHHESLDEEGKFQLLWKFDDEKIEFEAQVQTTGWVGLGLSPNGGMPGSDIAIGWVKDGTAYLTDRYAEAKAQPSVDESQDWELVSGYENGTHTVLRFNRKLTTCDVRDRVINEDTLRVLWAWHDQDPEEESGENGPTYHGTNRGARATLLLNRKLTETPATGNTYSFDLLMNNVSVPDQQDTTYWCHVFELPNLTSKHHVIKAEPIITPGNEGVFHHVLVYKCRTNPNITILPAEHPGHECQSPNMPIDWAEDCYEGSIVSAWAIGGGDLIYPEHVGYPIGDDEDSGYVLMEVHYDNPQLESGIRDSSGIRMTYTPELRDNDAGTLEVGVIVNKYHAIPPRAVDFKSAGFCGSQCLSAFIEELGEPIKIIGVMLHAHLLGVRLNARLIHNGVETDIARDDNYDFNLQNMRMLKEEITVHPGDTLITECIYNSAHKDTMVYGGRGTPEEMCETFFLYYPKFDMNFCDSLPNVYHTVNFAGAQDFTFDENFDVHFTAPEHMVNMTYEEVMEAVPWTREKARDFSEFLFNSTFYSSCRGTPQSNVDADALQEFALPFPRGTRLPTEDICSLRATPTPGDGPGPAGGSTALQAHHAAGYVLLTYLVALVLTVWAETSVQVKSVKMASLLASFCVIIVVTAILGENVIAADDFTHRESLDEEGKFQLLWKFDDEKIEFEAQVQTTGWVGLGLSPNGGMPGSDIAIGWVKDGTAYLTDRYAEAKAQPSVDESQDWELVSGYENGTHTVLRFNRKLTTCDVRDRVINEDTLRVLWAWHDQDPEEESGVSGPTYHGTNRGARATLLLNRKLTETPTTGTTYSFDLLMNNVPIPDNQDTTYWCRVFQMPNLPSKHHIIKVEPIITPGNDGIFHHVLLYKCRTIPNITIVPEEHPGHACQSPNMPSDWYGCYGGSIVAAWAIGGGDVIYPEHVGYPISDSEDSGYVLMEVHYDNPQLESGMYDSSGIRMMYTPELRDNDVGTLEVGVIVNKYHAIPPRAVDFKSAAFCSSHCLNAYMEELGEPIKIIGVMLHAHLLGVRLNARLIHNGVETDIARDDNYDFNLQNMRMLKEEITVYPGDTLITECIYNSEHKDSVVYGGLGTPQEMCESFFLYYPKFNTSFCESMPNIHHTVTFAGVQDYELCV
;
A
#
# COMPACT_ATOMS: atom_id res chain seq x y z
N MET A 1 -4.35 68.13 -50.12
CA MET A 1 -5.50 68.12 -51.06
C MET A 1 -5.99 66.68 -51.16
N ALA A 2 -7.30 66.42 -51.29
CA ALA A 2 -7.92 65.08 -51.35
C ALA A 2 -7.60 64.15 -50.14
N ASN A 3 -8.47 63.78 -49.21
CA ASN A 3 -9.94 63.72 -49.08
C ASN A 3 -10.62 62.42 -49.60
N MET A 4 -11.37 61.79 -48.68
CA MET A 4 -12.40 60.75 -48.82
C MET A 4 -12.03 59.23 -48.82
N SER A 5 -12.72 58.54 -47.91
CA SER A 5 -12.98 57.09 -47.73
C SER A 5 -14.24 56.70 -48.58
N PRO A 6 -14.94 55.52 -48.50
CA PRO A 6 -14.94 54.48 -47.43
C PRO A 6 -15.18 52.98 -47.82
N PHE A 7 -15.12 52.11 -46.78
CA PHE A 7 -15.76 50.77 -46.63
C PHE A 7 -15.28 49.60 -47.55
N CYS A 8 -15.37 48.31 -47.18
CA CYS A 8 -15.95 47.66 -45.98
C CYS A 8 -15.30 46.30 -45.65
N VAL A 9 -15.37 45.89 -44.36
CA VAL A 9 -15.33 44.53 -43.77
C VAL A 9 -14.28 43.51 -44.23
N ILE A 10 -13.38 43.16 -43.30
CA ILE A 10 -13.13 41.76 -42.91
C ILE A 10 -13.44 41.68 -41.42
N THR A 11 -14.14 40.62 -40.99
CA THR A 11 -14.40 40.33 -39.57
C THR A 11 -13.70 39.02 -39.20
N VAL A 12 -12.72 39.10 -38.32
CA VAL A 12 -12.27 37.97 -37.48
C VAL A 12 -12.29 38.50 -36.06
N ILE A 13 -13.10 37.87 -35.21
CA ILE A 13 -13.10 38.14 -33.76
C ILE A 13 -12.10 37.16 -33.18
N THR A 14 -10.90 37.65 -32.86
CA THR A 14 -10.01 36.95 -31.93
C THR A 14 -10.35 37.46 -30.54
N ALA A 15 -11.12 36.70 -29.77
CA ALA A 15 -11.28 36.97 -28.35
C ALA A 15 -9.95 36.67 -27.67
N ILE A 16 -9.24 37.70 -27.24
CA ILE A 16 -8.10 37.53 -26.34
C ILE A 16 -8.69 37.29 -24.95
N ILE A 17 -8.93 36.02 -24.64
CA ILE A 17 -9.10 35.58 -23.25
C ILE A 17 -7.71 35.75 -22.61
N PHE A 18 -7.60 36.71 -21.69
CA PHE A 18 -6.50 36.74 -20.74
C PHE A 18 -6.76 35.64 -19.71
N GLY A 19 -6.37 34.40 -20.04
CA GLY A 19 -6.12 33.41 -19.02
C GLY A 19 -4.95 33.93 -18.17
N GLY A 20 -5.13 33.94 -16.85
CA GLY A 20 -3.99 34.08 -15.95
C GLY A 20 -3.13 32.82 -16.09
N ASN A 21 -1.82 32.97 -16.30
CA ASN A 21 -0.94 31.83 -16.17
C ASN A 21 -0.93 31.42 -14.70
N ILE A 22 -1.47 30.25 -14.38
CA ILE A 22 -1.16 29.56 -13.13
C ILE A 22 0.35 29.35 -13.12
N VAL A 23 1.01 29.80 -12.05
CA VAL A 23 2.44 29.55 -11.86
C VAL A 23 2.54 28.30 -11.01
N VAL A 24 2.59 27.15 -11.68
CA VAL A 24 3.15 25.94 -11.08
C VAL A 24 4.61 26.26 -10.81
N GLY A 25 5.00 26.32 -9.54
CA GLY A 25 6.39 26.35 -9.16
C GLY A 25 6.95 24.94 -9.23
N ASP A 26 8.15 24.76 -9.81
CA ASP A 26 8.84 23.46 -9.97
C ASP A 26 9.14 22.73 -8.62
N ASP A 27 8.78 23.37 -7.51
CA ASP A 27 8.84 22.89 -6.13
C ASP A 27 7.75 21.82 -5.87
N PHE A 28 6.47 22.01 -6.26
CA PHE A 28 5.34 21.21 -5.76
C PHE A 28 4.88 20.02 -6.64
N THR A 29 4.79 18.81 -6.06
CA THR A 29 4.34 17.57 -6.72
C THR A 29 2.82 17.38 -6.73
N HIS A 30 2.10 17.69 -5.65
CA HIS A 30 0.63 17.61 -5.61
C HIS A 30 -0.01 18.99 -5.76
N HIS A 31 -1.14 19.02 -6.46
CA HIS A 31 -2.00 20.19 -6.57
C HIS A 31 -3.46 19.77 -6.79
N GLU A 32 -4.40 20.57 -6.27
CA GLU A 32 -5.83 20.32 -6.43
C GLU A 32 -6.65 21.62 -6.36
N SER A 33 -7.70 21.69 -7.19
CA SER A 33 -8.68 22.78 -7.15
C SER A 33 -9.75 22.47 -6.11
N LEU A 34 -9.76 23.20 -5.00
CA LEU A 34 -10.70 22.92 -3.91
C LEU A 34 -12.15 23.35 -4.23
N ASP A 35 -12.33 24.25 -5.19
CA ASP A 35 -13.63 24.69 -5.73
C ASP A 35 -13.80 24.38 -7.23
N GLU A 36 -15.07 24.29 -7.65
CA GLU A 36 -15.50 24.05 -9.03
C GLU A 36 -15.10 25.16 -10.03
N GLU A 37 -14.91 26.40 -9.57
CA GLU A 37 -14.60 27.54 -10.44
C GLU A 37 -13.09 27.77 -10.65
N GLY A 38 -12.22 26.94 -10.04
CA GLY A 38 -10.77 27.02 -10.20
C GLY A 38 -10.07 28.08 -9.36
N LYS A 39 -10.75 28.65 -8.36
CA LYS A 39 -10.32 29.87 -7.63
C LYS A 39 -9.42 29.63 -6.44
N PHE A 40 -9.46 28.43 -5.85
CA PHE A 40 -8.64 28.03 -4.72
C PHE A 40 -7.81 26.83 -5.15
N GLN A 41 -6.60 27.10 -5.65
CA GLN A 41 -5.62 26.03 -5.89
C GLN A 41 -4.85 25.78 -4.60
N LEU A 42 -4.87 24.54 -4.13
CA LEU A 42 -4.02 24.05 -3.06
C LEU A 42 -2.87 23.28 -3.68
N LEU A 43 -1.63 23.59 -3.31
CA LEU A 43 -0.45 22.84 -3.72
C LEU A 43 0.21 22.24 -2.47
N TRP A 44 0.48 20.93 -2.47
CA TRP A 44 1.07 20.20 -1.34
C TRP A 44 1.97 19.04 -1.78
N LYS A 45 2.67 18.48 -0.80
CA LYS A 45 3.55 17.30 -0.67
C LYS A 45 3.97 17.29 0.84
N PHE A 46 4.42 16.19 1.43
CA PHE A 46 4.27 15.92 2.89
C PHE A 46 5.33 14.92 3.39
N ASP A 47 5.90 15.01 4.61
CA ASP A 47 6.79 14.00 5.20
C ASP A 47 6.10 13.20 6.30
N ASP A 48 6.69 12.07 6.75
CA ASP A 48 6.37 11.53 8.09
C ASP A 48 6.50 12.64 9.16
N GLU A 49 7.39 13.60 8.89
CA GLU A 49 7.51 14.84 9.61
C GLU A 49 6.19 15.65 9.47
N LYS A 50 5.93 16.32 8.36
CA LYS A 50 4.95 17.41 8.27
C LYS A 50 4.20 17.54 6.93
N ILE A 51 3.17 18.41 6.82
CA ILE A 51 2.64 18.85 5.50
C ILE A 51 2.60 20.39 5.33
N GLU A 52 2.94 20.88 4.13
CA GLU A 52 2.79 22.30 3.75
C GLU A 52 1.68 22.46 2.75
N PHE A 53 1.24 23.70 2.66
CA PHE A 53 0.33 24.16 1.64
C PHE A 53 0.85 25.47 1.07
N GLU A 54 0.86 25.58 -0.25
CA GLU A 54 0.69 26.88 -0.88
C GLU A 54 -0.77 26.99 -1.35
N ALA A 55 -1.52 27.90 -0.73
CA ALA A 55 -2.86 28.25 -1.15
C ALA A 55 -2.78 29.46 -2.09
N GLN A 56 -2.97 29.22 -3.40
CA GLN A 56 -3.09 30.27 -4.41
C GLN A 56 -4.59 30.56 -4.62
N VAL A 57 -5.09 31.67 -4.06
CA VAL A 57 -6.54 31.96 -4.03
C VAL A 57 -6.88 33.26 -4.75
N GLN A 58 -7.86 33.22 -5.64
CA GLN A 58 -8.30 34.36 -6.47
C GLN A 58 -9.12 35.38 -5.67
N THR A 59 -8.46 36.05 -4.72
CA THR A 59 -9.01 37.11 -3.89
C THR A 59 -7.95 38.19 -3.59
N THR A 60 -8.33 39.21 -2.82
CA THR A 60 -7.40 40.21 -2.25
C THR A 60 -7.79 40.45 -0.79
N GLY A 61 -7.50 39.48 0.07
CA GLY A 61 -7.98 39.42 1.45
C GLY A 61 -7.68 38.09 2.13
N TRP A 62 -8.48 37.70 3.11
CA TRP A 62 -8.17 36.51 3.92
C TRP A 62 -8.53 35.19 3.24
N VAL A 63 -7.67 34.20 3.48
CA VAL A 63 -7.76 32.80 3.04
C VAL A 63 -7.76 31.91 4.28
N GLY A 64 -8.58 30.86 4.27
CA GLY A 64 -8.65 29.86 5.33
C GLY A 64 -8.62 28.45 4.78
N LEU A 65 -7.82 27.59 5.42
CA LEU A 65 -7.68 26.17 5.17
C LEU A 65 -7.84 25.45 6.51
N GLY A 66 -8.50 24.29 6.55
CA GLY A 66 -8.60 23.52 7.79
C GLY A 66 -8.95 22.06 7.56
N LEU A 67 -8.67 21.22 8.54
CA LEU A 67 -8.86 19.77 8.43
C LEU A 67 -10.09 19.35 9.25
N SER A 68 -10.98 18.55 8.65
CA SER A 68 -12.23 18.13 9.29
C SER A 68 -12.40 16.62 9.30
N PRO A 69 -12.88 16.03 10.41
CA PRO A 69 -13.26 14.62 10.45
C PRO A 69 -14.56 14.31 9.67
N ASN A 70 -15.30 15.32 9.18
CA ASN A 70 -16.61 15.12 8.54
C ASN A 70 -17.03 16.23 7.54
N GLY A 71 -16.10 17.06 7.06
CA GLY A 71 -16.40 18.22 6.21
C GLY A 71 -17.18 19.35 6.91
N GLY A 72 -17.36 19.27 8.23
CA GLY A 72 -17.99 20.30 9.06
C GLY A 72 -16.98 21.02 9.96
N MET A 73 -17.24 22.31 10.22
CA MET A 73 -16.46 23.13 11.17
C MET A 73 -16.25 22.49 12.57
N PRO A 74 -17.23 21.85 13.24
CA PRO A 74 -17.05 21.45 14.64
C PRO A 74 -16.00 20.35 14.81
N GLY A 75 -14.94 20.67 15.54
CA GLY A 75 -13.79 19.80 15.77
C GLY A 75 -12.67 19.92 14.72
N SER A 76 -12.73 20.91 13.83
CA SER A 76 -11.64 21.21 12.88
C SER A 76 -10.57 22.09 13.51
N ASP A 77 -9.32 21.82 13.14
CA ASP A 77 -8.19 22.75 13.28
C ASP A 77 -7.96 23.46 11.93
N ILE A 78 -7.69 24.76 11.98
CA ILE A 78 -7.89 25.70 10.87
C ILE A 78 -6.86 26.82 10.89
N ALA A 79 -6.04 26.90 9.84
CA ALA A 79 -5.23 28.07 9.55
C ALA A 79 -6.07 29.16 8.86
N ILE A 80 -6.01 30.41 9.34
CA ILE A 80 -6.51 31.59 8.63
C ILE A 80 -5.40 32.62 8.50
N GLY A 81 -5.15 33.10 7.27
CA GLY A 81 -4.12 34.09 6.96
C GLY A 81 -4.53 35.09 5.90
N TRP A 82 -3.70 36.13 5.72
CA TRP A 82 -3.95 37.27 4.83
C TRP A 82 -2.65 38.10 4.63
N VAL A 83 -2.63 39.11 3.75
CA VAL A 83 -1.40 39.89 3.44
C VAL A 83 -1.64 41.40 3.46
N LYS A 84 -1.46 42.00 4.63
CA LYS A 84 -1.74 43.42 4.87
C LYS A 84 -0.49 44.30 4.82
N ASP A 85 -0.55 45.40 4.07
CA ASP A 85 0.55 46.35 3.86
C ASP A 85 1.89 45.69 3.40
N GLY A 86 1.79 44.55 2.70
CA GLY A 86 2.94 43.75 2.26
C GLY A 86 3.58 42.88 3.35
N THR A 87 2.90 42.71 4.48
CA THR A 87 3.26 41.75 5.55
C THR A 87 2.23 40.63 5.54
N ALA A 88 2.68 39.38 5.48
CA ALA A 88 1.79 38.22 5.59
C ALA A 88 1.51 37.87 7.06
N TYR A 89 0.32 37.35 7.32
CA TYR A 89 -0.15 36.91 8.64
C TYR A 89 -0.81 35.54 8.51
N LEU A 90 -0.68 34.73 9.55
CA LEU A 90 -1.38 33.46 9.73
C LEU A 90 -1.77 33.35 11.21
N THR A 91 -2.85 32.64 11.48
CA THR A 91 -3.33 32.32 12.82
C THR A 91 -3.87 30.91 12.80
N ASP A 92 -3.37 30.08 13.70
CA ASP A 92 -3.89 28.75 13.98
C ASP A 92 -5.11 28.85 14.92
N ARG A 93 -6.14 28.02 14.67
CA ARG A 93 -7.48 28.15 15.25
C ARG A 93 -8.20 26.82 15.36
N TYR A 94 -8.88 26.63 16.48
CA TYR A 94 -9.84 25.55 16.65
C TYR A 94 -11.29 26.02 16.46
N ALA A 95 -12.10 25.18 15.82
CA ALA A 95 -13.51 25.43 15.59
C ALA A 95 -14.39 24.53 16.46
N GLU A 96 -14.77 24.99 17.65
CA GLU A 96 -15.70 24.26 18.54
C GLU A 96 -17.13 24.13 17.95
N ALA A 97 -17.50 25.00 16.99
CA ALA A 97 -18.86 25.10 16.45
C ALA A 97 -18.89 25.69 15.03
N LYS A 98 -20.08 25.77 14.43
CA LYS A 98 -20.34 26.52 13.18
C LYS A 98 -20.38 28.03 13.44
N ALA A 99 -19.25 28.58 13.88
CA ALA A 99 -19.00 29.99 14.23
C ALA A 99 -17.62 30.44 13.69
N GLN A 100 -17.19 31.66 14.02
CA GLN A 100 -15.82 32.12 13.75
C GLN A 100 -14.84 31.31 14.64
N PRO A 101 -13.82 30.64 14.08
CA PRO A 101 -12.85 29.88 14.86
C PRO A 101 -12.03 30.76 15.81
N SER A 102 -11.88 30.32 17.05
CA SER A 102 -11.02 30.94 18.05
C SER A 102 -9.56 30.63 17.74
N VAL A 103 -8.68 31.63 17.85
CA VAL A 103 -7.22 31.40 17.88
C VAL A 103 -6.91 30.40 18.98
N ASP A 104 -6.11 29.38 18.67
CA ASP A 104 -5.81 28.31 19.61
C ASP A 104 -4.75 28.73 20.65
N GLU A 105 -4.58 27.91 21.69
CA GLU A 105 -3.62 28.09 22.77
C GLU A 105 -2.22 27.61 22.39
N SER A 106 -2.13 26.62 21.49
CA SER A 106 -0.95 26.38 20.65
C SER A 106 -0.99 27.25 19.40
N GLN A 107 0.11 27.30 18.65
CA GLN A 107 0.14 27.81 17.27
C GLN A 107 0.97 26.84 16.45
N ASP A 108 0.31 25.76 16.05
CA ASP A 108 0.87 24.60 15.38
C ASP A 108 0.84 24.71 13.85
N TRP A 109 0.30 25.82 13.33
CA TRP A 109 0.48 26.24 11.95
C TRP A 109 1.46 27.44 11.81
N GLU A 110 2.63 27.24 11.20
CA GLU A 110 3.66 28.30 11.06
C GLU A 110 3.60 29.02 9.69
N LEU A 111 3.58 30.36 9.66
CA LEU A 111 3.65 31.11 8.40
C LEU A 111 5.07 31.14 7.85
N VAL A 112 5.23 30.95 6.54
CA VAL A 112 6.55 30.84 5.89
C VAL A 112 6.74 31.83 4.76
N SER A 113 5.75 32.03 3.90
CA SER A 113 5.66 33.25 3.11
C SER A 113 4.22 33.59 2.77
N GLY A 114 4.01 34.83 2.35
CA GLY A 114 2.75 35.23 1.74
C GLY A 114 2.92 36.52 0.98
N TYR A 115 2.24 36.64 -0.15
CA TYR A 115 2.19 37.85 -0.93
C TYR A 115 0.81 38.03 -1.56
N GLU A 116 0.43 39.27 -1.81
CA GLU A 116 -0.77 39.61 -2.55
C GLU A 116 -0.40 40.32 -3.85
N ASN A 117 -1.14 40.00 -4.91
CA ASN A 117 -1.08 40.69 -6.19
C ASN A 117 -2.47 41.20 -6.57
N GLY A 118 -2.60 41.85 -7.74
CA GLY A 118 -3.85 42.48 -8.15
C GLY A 118 -5.05 41.56 -8.42
N THR A 119 -4.91 40.23 -8.28
CA THR A 119 -5.99 39.25 -8.42
C THR A 119 -5.93 38.04 -7.47
N HIS A 120 -4.83 37.81 -6.75
CA HIS A 120 -4.69 36.67 -5.83
C HIS A 120 -3.93 37.03 -4.56
N THR A 121 -4.36 36.45 -3.45
CA THR A 121 -3.60 36.29 -2.22
C THR A 121 -2.97 34.90 -2.24
N VAL A 122 -1.66 34.81 -2.04
CA VAL A 122 -0.90 33.56 -1.99
C VAL A 122 -0.29 33.42 -0.60
N LEU A 123 -0.53 32.30 0.07
CA LEU A 123 0.00 31.99 1.40
C LEU A 123 0.65 30.62 1.37
N ARG A 124 1.85 30.52 1.96
CA ARG A 124 2.67 29.33 2.03
C ARG A 124 3.03 29.04 3.49
N PHE A 125 2.53 27.93 4.04
CA PHE A 125 2.43 27.73 5.49
C PHE A 125 2.43 26.27 5.99
N ASN A 126 2.73 26.12 7.27
CA ASN A 126 3.45 24.98 7.85
C ASN A 126 2.66 24.24 8.90
N ARG A 127 2.80 22.90 8.99
CA ARG A 127 2.17 22.12 10.05
C ARG A 127 2.70 20.69 10.11
N LYS A 128 3.01 20.09 11.27
CA LYS A 128 3.42 18.66 11.31
C LYS A 128 2.30 17.62 11.06
N LEU A 129 2.64 16.33 10.99
CA LEU A 129 1.66 15.25 10.75
C LEU A 129 0.91 14.82 12.02
N THR A 130 1.60 14.61 13.12
CA THR A 130 1.00 14.41 14.46
C THR A 130 1.35 15.60 15.36
N THR A 131 0.56 15.87 16.42
CA THR A 131 0.76 16.94 17.43
C THR A 131 0.76 16.36 18.84
N CYS A 132 1.27 17.14 19.81
CA CYS A 132 0.93 16.97 21.22
C CYS A 132 -0.26 17.85 21.70
N ASP A 133 -0.83 18.71 20.84
CA ASP A 133 -2.14 19.33 21.13
C ASP A 133 -3.26 18.33 20.80
N VAL A 134 -4.31 18.34 21.61
CA VAL A 134 -5.47 17.45 21.54
C VAL A 134 -6.65 18.05 20.78
N ARG A 135 -6.57 19.34 20.39
CA ARG A 135 -7.51 19.99 19.46
C ARG A 135 -7.19 19.65 18.00
N ASP A 136 -5.93 19.35 17.75
CA ASP A 136 -5.37 19.11 16.43
C ASP A 136 -5.78 17.77 15.79
N ARG A 137 -5.91 17.78 14.47
CA ARG A 137 -6.02 16.58 13.63
C ARG A 137 -4.65 16.01 13.33
N VAL A 138 -4.47 14.71 13.63
CA VAL A 138 -3.45 13.89 12.97
C VAL A 138 -3.69 13.93 11.46
N ILE A 139 -2.59 13.92 10.71
CA ILE A 139 -2.55 13.84 9.26
C ILE A 139 -1.76 12.57 8.98
N ASN A 140 -2.47 11.58 8.49
CA ASN A 140 -2.03 10.23 8.16
C ASN A 140 -2.56 9.90 6.76
N GLU A 141 -2.43 8.66 6.32
CA GLU A 141 -2.84 8.23 4.98
C GLU A 141 -4.38 8.04 4.86
N ASP A 142 -5.19 8.38 5.88
CA ASP A 142 -6.67 8.45 5.81
C ASP A 142 -7.16 9.56 4.84
N THR A 143 -8.42 9.46 4.36
CA THR A 143 -9.11 10.57 3.69
C THR A 143 -9.28 11.76 4.63
N LEU A 144 -8.82 12.95 4.21
CA LEU A 144 -9.03 14.18 4.96
C LEU A 144 -9.96 15.13 4.23
N ARG A 145 -11.00 15.57 4.94
CA ARG A 145 -11.97 16.54 4.40
C ARG A 145 -11.46 17.95 4.65
N VAL A 146 -10.68 18.44 3.68
CA VAL A 146 -10.08 19.78 3.67
C VAL A 146 -11.19 20.82 3.51
N LEU A 147 -11.40 21.60 4.56
CA LEU A 147 -12.21 22.81 4.55
C LEU A 147 -11.43 23.93 3.86
N TRP A 148 -12.12 24.68 3.02
CA TRP A 148 -11.59 25.90 2.41
C TRP A 148 -12.58 27.06 2.56
N ALA A 149 -12.06 28.27 2.71
CA ALA A 149 -12.86 29.50 2.71
C ALA A 149 -12.00 30.72 2.32
N TRP A 150 -12.62 31.77 1.77
CA TRP A 150 -11.94 33.04 1.48
C TRP A 150 -12.89 34.24 1.44
N HIS A 151 -12.32 35.46 1.50
CA HIS A 151 -13.09 36.71 1.41
C HIS A 151 -12.24 37.88 0.89
N ASP A 152 -12.81 38.72 0.01
CA ASP A 152 -12.15 39.85 -0.69
C ASP A 152 -11.71 41.04 0.19
N GLN A 153 -11.51 40.86 1.49
CA GLN A 153 -11.05 41.91 2.42
C GLN A 153 -10.19 41.30 3.53
N ASP A 154 -9.05 41.91 3.81
CA ASP A 154 -8.27 41.67 5.04
C ASP A 154 -9.07 41.99 6.32
N PRO A 155 -8.79 41.33 7.45
CA PRO A 155 -9.21 41.79 8.77
C PRO A 155 -8.42 43.03 9.25
N GLU A 156 -8.92 43.68 10.31
CA GLU A 156 -8.22 44.76 11.01
C GLU A 156 -7.54 44.29 12.31
N GLU A 157 -8.00 43.19 12.90
CA GLU A 157 -7.47 42.57 14.11
C GLU A 157 -7.42 41.03 13.96
N GLU A 158 -6.66 40.32 14.79
CA GLU A 158 -6.58 38.85 14.73
C GLU A 158 -7.90 38.16 15.17
N SER A 159 -8.75 38.84 15.95
CA SER A 159 -10.01 38.28 16.47
C SER A 159 -11.04 39.36 16.82
N GLY A 160 -12.27 38.94 17.14
CA GLY A 160 -13.35 39.84 17.54
C GLY A 160 -14.11 40.48 16.36
N GLU A 161 -14.81 41.58 16.63
CA GLU A 161 -15.69 42.27 15.66
C GLU A 161 -14.92 42.85 14.44
N ASN A 162 -13.60 42.99 14.57
CA ASN A 162 -12.65 43.44 13.54
C ASN A 162 -11.81 42.30 12.94
N GLY A 163 -12.06 41.04 13.34
CA GLY A 163 -11.37 39.85 12.86
C GLY A 163 -11.82 39.34 11.49
N PRO A 164 -11.36 38.15 11.06
CA PRO A 164 -11.74 37.55 9.77
C PRO A 164 -13.26 37.53 9.57
N THR A 165 -13.71 38.20 8.52
CA THR A 165 -15.13 38.38 8.16
C THR A 165 -15.78 37.08 7.70
N TYR A 166 -17.11 37.01 7.67
CA TYR A 166 -17.79 35.80 7.17
C TYR A 166 -17.67 35.67 5.63
N HIS A 167 -16.99 34.62 5.17
CA HIS A 167 -16.73 34.22 3.77
C HIS A 167 -17.97 34.09 2.84
N GLY A 168 -19.20 34.26 3.35
CA GLY A 168 -20.42 34.16 2.53
C GLY A 168 -20.63 32.74 1.98
N THR A 169 -20.69 32.64 0.65
CA THR A 169 -20.75 31.39 -0.14
C THR A 169 -19.37 30.84 -0.51
N ASN A 170 -18.29 31.60 -0.31
CA ASN A 170 -16.95 31.26 -0.75
C ASN A 170 -16.29 30.30 0.24
N ARG A 171 -16.85 29.09 0.34
CA ARG A 171 -16.36 28.01 1.19
C ARG A 171 -16.82 26.64 0.69
N GLY A 172 -16.12 25.61 1.09
CA GLY A 172 -16.51 24.22 0.87
C GLY A 172 -15.74 23.26 1.76
N ALA A 173 -15.92 21.98 1.48
CA ALA A 173 -15.08 20.90 1.95
C ALA A 173 -14.81 19.99 0.75
N ARG A 174 -13.58 19.50 0.61
CA ARG A 174 -13.20 18.53 -0.40
C ARG A 174 -12.53 17.35 0.31
N ALA A 175 -12.98 16.13 0.03
CA ALA A 175 -12.24 14.93 0.42
C ALA A 175 -10.98 14.88 -0.44
N THR A 176 -9.82 14.66 0.19
CA THR A 176 -8.55 14.48 -0.52
C THR A 176 -7.59 13.67 0.35
N LEU A 177 -6.60 13.05 -0.30
CA LEU A 177 -5.58 12.26 0.35
C LEU A 177 -4.32 13.14 0.48
N LEU A 178 -4.16 13.73 1.66
CA LEU A 178 -3.08 14.69 1.88
C LEU A 178 -1.69 14.05 1.95
N LEU A 179 -1.63 12.77 2.32
CA LEU A 179 -0.45 11.93 2.16
C LEU A 179 -0.60 10.97 0.98
N ASN A 180 -1.42 11.32 -0.03
CA ASN A 180 -1.46 10.51 -1.24
C ASN A 180 -0.08 10.47 -1.84
N ARG A 181 0.21 9.36 -2.47
CA ARG A 181 1.44 9.17 -3.19
C ARG A 181 1.16 9.31 -4.67
N LYS A 182 2.03 9.99 -5.38
CA LYS A 182 2.03 10.10 -6.85
C LYS A 182 3.45 10.01 -7.36
N LEU A 183 3.76 8.93 -8.07
CA LEU A 183 5.03 8.85 -8.76
C LEU A 183 5.00 9.65 -10.04
N THR A 184 6.16 10.13 -10.44
CA THR A 184 6.34 10.74 -11.74
C THR A 184 6.55 9.70 -12.82
N GLU A 185 6.15 10.03 -14.05
CA GLU A 185 6.55 9.28 -15.23
C GLU A 185 8.09 9.28 -15.38
N THR A 186 8.78 8.20 -14.96
CA THR A 186 10.17 7.99 -15.38
C THR A 186 10.25 8.04 -16.90
N PRO A 187 11.13 8.86 -17.50
CA PRO A 187 11.32 8.88 -18.94
C PRO A 187 11.78 7.49 -19.44
N ALA A 188 10.85 6.73 -20.02
CA ALA A 188 11.11 5.39 -20.53
C ALA A 188 12.33 5.39 -21.48
N THR A 189 13.20 4.40 -21.32
CA THR A 189 14.52 4.37 -21.96
C THR A 189 14.48 4.21 -23.49
N GLY A 190 13.33 3.83 -24.05
CA GLY A 190 13.10 3.63 -25.47
C GLY A 190 11.71 4.08 -25.94
N ASN A 191 11.12 3.30 -26.86
CA ASN A 191 9.87 3.68 -27.52
C ASN A 191 8.66 3.43 -26.61
N THR A 192 7.73 4.38 -26.59
CA THR A 192 6.40 4.21 -26.00
C THR A 192 5.32 4.40 -27.06
N TYR A 193 4.15 3.80 -26.83
CA TYR A 193 2.99 3.73 -27.70
C TYR A 193 1.74 3.89 -26.85
N SER A 194 0.56 4.17 -27.41
CA SER A 194 -0.68 4.21 -26.62
C SER A 194 -1.88 3.70 -27.41
N PHE A 195 -2.90 3.20 -26.71
CA PHE A 195 -4.22 2.86 -27.25
C PHE A 195 -5.32 3.25 -26.26
N ASP A 196 -6.52 3.51 -26.78
CA ASP A 196 -7.67 4.03 -26.01
C ASP A 196 -8.82 3.00 -26.09
N LEU A 197 -9.32 2.52 -24.96
CA LEU A 197 -10.56 1.73 -24.90
C LEU A 197 -11.68 2.62 -24.37
N LEU A 198 -12.58 3.02 -25.26
CA LEU A 198 -13.61 4.01 -24.99
C LEU A 198 -14.98 3.44 -25.36
N MET A 199 -15.96 3.61 -24.47
CA MET A 199 -17.34 3.28 -24.76
C MET A 199 -17.85 4.05 -25.99
N ASN A 200 -18.78 3.45 -26.74
CA ASN A 200 -19.24 3.98 -28.02
C ASN A 200 -20.63 4.62 -27.90
N ASN A 201 -20.70 5.82 -27.30
CA ASN A 201 -21.94 6.60 -27.14
C ASN A 201 -23.05 5.78 -26.43
N VAL A 202 -22.65 5.07 -25.36
CA VAL A 202 -23.52 4.26 -24.50
C VAL A 202 -24.66 5.12 -23.97
N SER A 203 -25.84 4.53 -23.89
CA SER A 203 -27.01 5.15 -23.25
C SER A 203 -27.08 4.64 -21.83
N VAL A 204 -26.58 5.42 -20.87
CA VAL A 204 -26.78 5.10 -19.45
C VAL A 204 -28.30 5.00 -19.20
N PRO A 205 -28.79 3.93 -18.56
CA PRO A 205 -30.22 3.78 -18.26
C PRO A 205 -30.77 4.89 -17.35
N ASP A 206 -32.07 5.17 -17.49
CA ASP A 206 -32.84 6.06 -16.60
C ASP A 206 -33.97 5.32 -15.85
N GLN A 207 -33.90 3.98 -15.83
CA GLN A 207 -34.90 3.09 -15.23
C GLN A 207 -34.41 2.39 -13.95
N GLN A 208 -33.11 2.44 -13.68
CA GLN A 208 -32.40 1.92 -12.53
C GLN A 208 -31.27 2.89 -12.18
N ASP A 209 -30.91 2.95 -10.91
CA ASP A 209 -29.85 3.82 -10.38
C ASP A 209 -28.46 3.27 -10.70
N THR A 210 -28.23 1.98 -10.51
CA THR A 210 -26.96 1.32 -10.84
C THR A 210 -27.03 0.53 -12.15
N THR A 211 -26.03 0.66 -13.03
CA THR A 211 -25.89 -0.16 -14.25
C THR A 211 -24.44 -0.57 -14.50
N TYR A 212 -24.19 -1.88 -14.64
CA TYR A 212 -22.91 -2.43 -15.07
C TYR A 212 -22.95 -2.77 -16.58
N TRP A 213 -22.07 -2.18 -17.39
CA TRP A 213 -22.16 -2.22 -18.86
C TRP A 213 -20.92 -2.78 -19.55
N CYS A 214 -21.01 -4.03 -20.02
CA CYS A 214 -19.97 -4.87 -20.59
C CYS A 214 -19.75 -4.66 -22.11
N HIS A 215 -18.51 -4.61 -22.60
CA HIS A 215 -18.19 -4.40 -24.02
C HIS A 215 -16.80 -4.94 -24.41
N VAL A 216 -16.70 -5.95 -25.29
CA VAL A 216 -15.39 -6.44 -25.79
C VAL A 216 -14.74 -5.51 -26.84
N PHE A 217 -13.45 -5.23 -26.65
CA PHE A 217 -12.52 -4.48 -27.49
C PHE A 217 -11.41 -5.40 -28.00
N GLU A 218 -10.76 -5.02 -29.11
CA GLU A 218 -9.57 -5.67 -29.68
C GLU A 218 -8.30 -4.93 -29.20
N LEU A 219 -7.29 -5.67 -28.73
CA LEU A 219 -5.99 -5.14 -28.30
C LEU A 219 -5.09 -4.81 -29.51
N PRO A 220 -4.00 -4.04 -29.31
CA PRO A 220 -2.99 -3.85 -30.34
C PRO A 220 -2.46 -5.20 -30.88
N ASN A 221 -2.31 -5.32 -32.20
CA ASN A 221 -1.76 -6.52 -32.81
C ASN A 221 -0.23 -6.54 -32.63
N LEU A 222 0.24 -7.26 -31.61
CA LEU A 222 1.65 -7.38 -31.24
C LEU A 222 2.23 -8.74 -31.68
N THR A 223 3.56 -8.80 -31.78
CA THR A 223 4.30 -10.00 -32.20
C THR A 223 5.20 -10.57 -31.10
N SER A 224 5.03 -10.07 -29.89
CA SER A 224 5.75 -10.39 -28.66
C SER A 224 5.10 -9.63 -27.51
N LYS A 225 5.27 -10.11 -26.28
CA LYS A 225 5.09 -9.35 -25.05
C LYS A 225 5.54 -7.90 -25.22
N HIS A 226 4.70 -6.97 -24.79
CA HIS A 226 5.06 -5.58 -24.50
C HIS A 226 4.72 -5.32 -23.03
N HIS A 227 4.84 -4.07 -22.60
CA HIS A 227 4.60 -3.58 -21.25
C HIS A 227 3.67 -2.35 -21.31
N VAL A 228 2.42 -2.31 -20.83
CA VAL A 228 1.70 -1.06 -20.48
C VAL A 228 2.42 -0.38 -19.32
N ILE A 229 2.74 0.88 -19.54
CA ILE A 229 3.66 1.80 -18.87
C ILE A 229 3.05 3.21 -18.68
N LYS A 230 1.71 3.32 -18.73
CA LYS A 230 0.86 4.35 -18.07
C LYS A 230 -0.59 3.95 -18.26
N ALA A 231 -1.50 4.39 -17.41
CA ALA A 231 -2.90 4.42 -17.80
C ALA A 231 -3.74 5.52 -17.13
N GLU A 232 -4.75 5.97 -17.87
CA GLU A 232 -5.30 7.32 -17.75
C GLU A 232 -6.82 7.32 -17.96
N PRO A 233 -7.64 7.85 -17.03
CA PRO A 233 -9.09 7.87 -17.16
C PRO A 233 -9.50 8.91 -18.21
N ILE A 234 -10.22 8.48 -19.25
CA ILE A 234 -10.77 9.36 -20.27
C ILE A 234 -12.26 9.50 -20.01
N ILE A 235 -12.62 10.55 -19.27
CA ILE A 235 -14.01 10.83 -18.87
C ILE A 235 -14.67 11.78 -19.88
N THR A 236 -15.91 11.48 -20.24
CA THR A 236 -16.78 12.35 -21.05
C THR A 236 -17.15 13.60 -20.24
N PRO A 237 -16.82 14.82 -20.69
CA PRO A 237 -17.04 16.02 -19.88
C PRO A 237 -18.51 16.25 -19.52
N GLY A 238 -18.81 16.32 -18.22
CA GLY A 238 -20.16 16.35 -17.65
C GLY A 238 -20.66 15.01 -17.09
N ASN A 239 -19.92 13.91 -17.26
CA ASN A 239 -20.24 12.58 -16.70
C ASN A 239 -19.36 12.19 -15.49
N GLU A 240 -18.55 13.11 -14.95
CA GLU A 240 -17.56 12.86 -13.90
C GLU A 240 -18.16 12.38 -12.56
N GLY A 241 -19.47 12.55 -12.37
CA GLY A 241 -20.25 12.02 -11.24
C GLY A 241 -21.30 10.99 -11.66
N VAL A 242 -21.09 10.28 -12.77
CA VAL A 242 -21.97 9.21 -13.29
C VAL A 242 -21.17 8.01 -13.78
N PHE A 243 -20.08 8.25 -14.49
CA PHE A 243 -19.03 7.26 -14.74
C PHE A 243 -18.42 6.93 -13.38
N HIS A 244 -18.85 5.83 -12.76
CA HIS A 244 -18.61 5.58 -11.34
C HIS A 244 -17.46 4.63 -11.11
N HIS A 245 -17.44 3.46 -11.76
CA HIS A 245 -16.24 2.62 -11.85
C HIS A 245 -16.10 1.85 -13.20
N VAL A 246 -14.90 1.44 -13.66
CA VAL A 246 -14.65 0.77 -14.97
C VAL A 246 -13.75 -0.47 -15.03
N LEU A 247 -14.27 -1.64 -14.66
CA LEU A 247 -13.78 -2.99 -14.97
C LEU A 247 -13.41 -3.19 -16.47
N VAL A 248 -12.31 -3.89 -16.86
CA VAL A 248 -11.96 -4.04 -18.30
C VAL A 248 -11.51 -5.39 -18.91
N TYR A 249 -12.20 -6.49 -18.65
CA TYR A 249 -11.71 -7.87 -18.81
C TYR A 249 -11.10 -8.49 -20.09
N LYS A 250 -9.77 -8.71 -20.16
CA LYS A 250 -9.16 -9.66 -21.12
C LYS A 250 -9.75 -11.05 -21.06
N CYS A 251 -10.11 -11.49 -22.25
CA CYS A 251 -10.74 -12.75 -22.51
C CYS A 251 -9.74 -13.92 -22.51
N ARG A 252 -10.25 -15.07 -22.10
CA ARG A 252 -9.74 -16.42 -22.34
C ARG A 252 -9.42 -16.64 -23.81
N THR A 253 -8.36 -17.39 -24.11
CA THR A 253 -8.06 -17.79 -25.48
C THR A 253 -8.77 -19.09 -25.81
N ASN A 254 -9.97 -18.94 -26.34
CA ASN A 254 -10.76 -20.05 -26.85
C ASN A 254 -10.71 -20.05 -28.39
N PRO A 255 -10.14 -21.07 -29.07
CA PRO A 255 -10.04 -21.10 -30.53
C PRO A 255 -11.40 -21.26 -31.26
N ASN A 256 -12.50 -21.39 -30.52
CA ASN A 256 -13.87 -21.40 -31.04
C ASN A 256 -14.65 -20.12 -30.67
N ILE A 257 -14.04 -19.16 -29.98
CA ILE A 257 -14.72 -17.95 -29.48
C ILE A 257 -15.42 -17.21 -30.64
N THR A 258 -16.74 -17.07 -30.56
CA THR A 258 -17.57 -16.40 -31.55
C THR A 258 -17.70 -14.91 -31.26
N ILE A 259 -16.55 -14.26 -31.07
CA ILE A 259 -16.41 -12.81 -30.83
C ILE A 259 -17.33 -12.04 -31.77
N LEU A 260 -18.27 -11.33 -31.14
CA LEU A 260 -19.20 -10.47 -31.85
C LEU A 260 -18.41 -9.35 -32.54
N PRO A 261 -18.82 -8.92 -33.75
CA PRO A 261 -18.07 -7.91 -34.50
C PRO A 261 -17.94 -6.63 -33.68
N ALA A 262 -16.80 -5.94 -33.79
CA ALA A 262 -16.43 -4.72 -33.05
C ALA A 262 -17.34 -3.48 -33.30
N GLU A 263 -18.51 -3.67 -33.92
CA GLU A 263 -19.63 -2.71 -33.98
C GLU A 263 -20.75 -3.06 -32.96
N HIS A 264 -20.56 -4.05 -32.09
CA HIS A 264 -21.51 -4.40 -31.03
C HIS A 264 -21.52 -3.31 -29.93
N PRO A 265 -22.68 -2.79 -29.50
CA PRO A 265 -22.76 -1.59 -28.64
C PRO A 265 -22.49 -1.85 -27.14
N GLY A 266 -21.81 -2.95 -26.80
CA GLY A 266 -21.83 -3.53 -25.45
C GLY A 266 -23.21 -4.09 -25.05
N HIS A 267 -23.33 -4.52 -23.79
CA HIS A 267 -24.56 -5.00 -23.16
C HIS A 267 -24.44 -4.91 -21.63
N GLU A 268 -25.56 -4.81 -20.91
CA GLU A 268 -25.60 -4.98 -19.45
C GLU A 268 -25.00 -6.34 -19.02
N CYS A 269 -24.08 -6.29 -18.05
CA CYS A 269 -23.33 -7.43 -17.53
C CYS A 269 -24.21 -8.44 -16.77
N GLN A 270 -23.73 -9.67 -16.61
CA GLN A 270 -24.40 -10.81 -15.94
C GLN A 270 -25.83 -11.17 -16.44
N SER A 271 -26.39 -10.40 -17.37
CA SER A 271 -27.77 -10.56 -17.84
C SER A 271 -27.92 -11.81 -18.73
N PRO A 272 -29.11 -12.43 -18.80
CA PRO A 272 -29.35 -13.60 -19.69
C PRO A 272 -29.25 -13.33 -21.20
N ASN A 273 -28.90 -12.10 -21.61
CA ASN A 273 -28.62 -11.72 -22.99
C ASN A 273 -27.15 -11.34 -23.22
N MET A 274 -26.33 -11.35 -22.17
CA MET A 274 -24.88 -11.26 -22.29
C MET A 274 -24.39 -12.42 -23.17
N PRO A 275 -23.47 -12.19 -24.13
CA PRO A 275 -22.97 -13.26 -24.99
C PRO A 275 -22.30 -14.36 -24.15
N ILE A 276 -22.53 -15.63 -24.51
CA ILE A 276 -22.00 -16.76 -23.72
C ILE A 276 -20.48 -16.70 -23.64
N ASP A 277 -19.81 -16.43 -24.76
CA ASP A 277 -18.38 -16.14 -24.84
C ASP A 277 -17.95 -14.96 -23.94
N TRP A 278 -18.79 -13.93 -23.75
CA TRP A 278 -18.43 -12.85 -22.84
C TRP A 278 -18.58 -13.28 -21.38
N ALA A 279 -19.48 -14.22 -21.05
CA ALA A 279 -19.70 -14.71 -19.69
C ALA A 279 -18.75 -15.85 -19.29
N GLU A 280 -18.48 -16.78 -20.21
CA GLU A 280 -17.61 -17.95 -20.01
C GLU A 280 -16.15 -17.64 -20.40
N ASP A 281 -15.90 -16.74 -21.35
CA ASP A 281 -14.57 -16.39 -21.85
C ASP A 281 -14.08 -14.95 -21.53
N CYS A 282 -14.84 -14.04 -20.90
CA CYS A 282 -14.28 -12.73 -20.50
C CYS A 282 -14.69 -12.21 -19.11
N TYR A 283 -15.94 -12.37 -18.69
CA TYR A 283 -16.52 -11.83 -17.46
C TYR A 283 -16.20 -12.70 -16.26
N GLU A 284 -15.91 -12.09 -15.11
CA GLU A 284 -15.11 -12.77 -14.09
C GLU A 284 -13.74 -13.21 -14.64
N GLY A 285 -13.30 -12.70 -15.79
CA GLY A 285 -11.95 -12.88 -16.29
C GLY A 285 -10.96 -11.83 -15.91
N SER A 286 -9.75 -11.94 -16.43
CA SER A 286 -8.65 -10.97 -16.31
C SER A 286 -9.24 -9.56 -16.58
N ILE A 287 -9.35 -8.52 -15.68
CA ILE A 287 -10.20 -7.24 -15.79
C ILE A 287 -9.60 -5.79 -16.20
N VAL A 288 -9.04 -5.37 -17.41
CA VAL A 288 -7.88 -4.38 -17.69
C VAL A 288 -7.84 -3.46 -16.52
N SER A 289 -8.76 -2.53 -16.30
CA SER A 289 -8.68 -1.86 -15.03
C SER A 289 -10.00 -1.36 -14.50
N ALA A 290 -10.08 -0.04 -14.37
CA ALA A 290 -10.83 0.75 -13.42
C ALA A 290 -10.85 2.23 -13.92
N TRP A 291 -10.98 3.32 -13.18
CA TRP A 291 -10.98 3.58 -11.74
C TRP A 291 -12.38 3.53 -11.16
N ALA A 292 -12.51 3.83 -9.87
CA ALA A 292 -13.68 4.47 -9.33
C ALA A 292 -13.46 5.98 -9.18
N ILE A 293 -14.56 6.69 -9.01
CA ILE A 293 -14.61 8.14 -8.84
C ILE A 293 -13.62 8.67 -7.79
N GLY A 294 -12.84 9.67 -8.19
CA GLY A 294 -11.80 10.29 -7.36
C GLY A 294 -10.39 9.91 -7.78
N GLY A 295 -10.20 8.81 -8.51
CA GLY A 295 -8.90 8.38 -9.02
C GLY A 295 -8.27 9.35 -10.04
N GLY A 296 -6.95 9.30 -10.12
CA GLY A 296 -6.14 9.99 -11.12
C GLY A 296 -5.71 9.11 -12.30
N ASP A 297 -4.61 9.53 -12.94
CA ASP A 297 -3.78 8.66 -13.76
C ASP A 297 -3.07 7.67 -12.83
N LEU A 298 -3.13 6.36 -13.15
CA LEU A 298 -2.13 5.45 -12.60
C LEU A 298 -0.79 5.72 -13.33
N ILE A 299 0.30 5.99 -12.59
CA ILE A 299 1.59 6.44 -13.16
C ILE A 299 2.76 5.47 -12.99
N TYR A 300 3.45 5.20 -14.09
CA TYR A 300 4.18 3.95 -14.35
C TYR A 300 5.75 4.10 -14.46
N PRO A 301 6.49 4.42 -13.38
CA PRO A 301 7.95 4.66 -13.37
C PRO A 301 8.84 3.41 -13.31
N GLU A 302 10.07 3.48 -13.84
CA GLU A 302 11.20 2.54 -13.68
C GLU A 302 11.10 1.10 -14.29
N HIS A 303 11.30 0.09 -13.45
CA HIS A 303 11.53 -1.36 -13.62
C HIS A 303 10.40 -2.31 -14.19
N VAL A 304 9.48 -1.89 -15.08
CA VAL A 304 7.99 -1.86 -14.91
C VAL A 304 6.99 -2.02 -16.17
N GLY A 305 5.97 -2.93 -16.34
CA GLY A 305 4.73 -2.74 -17.24
C GLY A 305 4.04 -3.87 -18.11
N TYR A 306 2.73 -3.87 -18.54
CA TYR A 306 1.75 -4.94 -19.13
C TYR A 306 1.92 -5.86 -20.37
N PRO A 307 1.53 -7.16 -20.31
CA PRO A 307 1.98 -8.21 -21.20
C PRO A 307 0.90 -8.46 -22.23
N ILE A 308 0.52 -7.36 -22.88
CA ILE A 308 -0.16 -7.44 -24.15
C ILE A 308 0.79 -8.17 -25.10
N GLY A 309 0.29 -9.23 -25.74
CA GLY A 309 0.91 -9.82 -26.92
C GLY A 309 1.92 -10.97 -26.73
N ASP A 310 2.07 -11.58 -25.56
CA ASP A 310 2.68 -12.92 -25.40
C ASP A 310 1.66 -14.04 -25.74
N ASP A 311 2.03 -15.30 -25.50
CA ASP A 311 1.32 -16.50 -26.00
C ASP A 311 -0.12 -16.68 -25.49
N GLU A 312 -0.43 -16.20 -24.28
CA GLU A 312 -1.77 -16.28 -23.69
C GLU A 312 -2.73 -15.19 -24.17
N ASP A 313 -2.30 -14.28 -25.04
CA ASP A 313 -3.12 -13.15 -25.46
C ASP A 313 -4.13 -13.52 -26.55
N SER A 314 -5.37 -13.77 -26.11
CA SER A 314 -6.54 -13.87 -26.98
C SER A 314 -6.68 -12.67 -27.93
N GLY A 315 -6.15 -11.50 -27.53
CA GLY A 315 -6.21 -10.24 -28.25
C GLY A 315 -7.45 -9.41 -27.94
N TYR A 316 -8.23 -9.74 -26.90
CA TYR A 316 -9.53 -9.12 -26.65
C TYR A 316 -9.81 -8.84 -25.17
N VAL A 317 -10.49 -7.72 -24.87
CA VAL A 317 -10.83 -7.29 -23.50
C VAL A 317 -12.23 -6.65 -23.36
N LEU A 318 -13.03 -7.07 -22.37
CA LEU A 318 -14.41 -6.72 -22.03
C LEU A 318 -14.50 -5.54 -21.05
N MET A 319 -14.72 -4.31 -21.48
CA MET A 319 -14.99 -3.20 -20.55
C MET A 319 -16.37 -3.28 -19.89
N GLU A 320 -16.45 -3.46 -18.58
CA GLU A 320 -17.64 -3.28 -17.74
C GLU A 320 -17.58 -1.92 -17.04
N VAL A 321 -18.43 -0.98 -17.44
CA VAL A 321 -18.55 0.31 -16.76
C VAL A 321 -19.73 0.26 -15.79
N HIS A 322 -19.48 0.46 -14.50
CA HIS A 322 -20.51 0.87 -13.54
C HIS A 322 -20.83 2.34 -13.74
N TYR A 323 -22.07 2.60 -14.16
CA TYR A 323 -22.68 3.90 -14.11
C TYR A 323 -23.58 4.04 -12.88
N ASP A 324 -23.28 5.00 -12.01
CA ASP A 324 -24.15 5.43 -10.90
C ASP A 324 -25.01 6.61 -11.38
N ASN A 325 -26.31 6.39 -11.52
CA ASN A 325 -27.31 7.38 -11.92
C ASN A 325 -28.40 7.53 -10.84
N PRO A 326 -28.06 7.93 -9.59
CA PRO A 326 -28.98 7.91 -8.46
C PRO A 326 -30.09 8.97 -8.55
N GLN A 327 -30.03 9.87 -9.54
CA GLN A 327 -31.09 10.83 -9.88
C GLN A 327 -31.97 10.37 -11.04
N LEU A 328 -31.66 9.23 -11.67
CA LEU A 328 -32.35 8.67 -12.85
C LEU A 328 -32.44 9.69 -14.01
N GLU A 329 -31.34 10.39 -14.29
CA GLU A 329 -31.33 11.44 -15.31
C GLU A 329 -31.37 10.85 -16.73
N SER A 330 -32.38 11.29 -17.49
CA SER A 330 -32.71 10.74 -18.80
C SER A 330 -31.82 11.28 -19.92
N GLY A 331 -31.18 10.38 -20.66
CA GLY A 331 -30.48 10.71 -21.90
C GLY A 331 -29.03 11.12 -21.75
N ILE A 332 -28.40 10.81 -20.61
CA ILE A 332 -26.94 10.78 -20.46
C ILE A 332 -26.34 9.94 -21.60
N ARG A 333 -25.21 10.41 -22.13
CA ARG A 333 -24.47 9.75 -23.20
C ARG A 333 -23.02 9.67 -22.82
N ASP A 334 -22.48 8.46 -22.87
CA ASP A 334 -21.14 8.19 -22.40
C ASP A 334 -20.26 7.60 -23.50
N SER A 335 -19.06 8.16 -23.63
CA SER A 335 -17.97 7.62 -24.43
C SER A 335 -16.67 7.60 -23.62
N SER A 336 -16.82 7.41 -22.32
CA SER A 336 -15.75 7.35 -21.36
C SER A 336 -15.10 5.97 -21.37
N GLY A 337 -13.98 5.87 -20.69
CA GLY A 337 -13.13 4.70 -20.67
C GLY A 337 -11.72 5.15 -20.34
N ILE A 338 -10.73 4.57 -20.98
CA ILE A 338 -9.36 4.63 -20.48
C ILE A 338 -8.35 4.63 -21.64
N ARG A 339 -7.24 5.35 -21.49
CA ARG A 339 -6.02 5.12 -22.29
C ARG A 339 -4.99 4.29 -21.53
N MET A 340 -4.26 3.50 -22.31
CA MET A 340 -3.02 2.84 -21.93
C MET A 340 -1.86 3.42 -22.72
N THR A 341 -0.72 3.61 -22.08
CA THR A 341 0.58 3.79 -22.75
C THR A 341 1.38 2.51 -22.57
N TYR A 342 2.16 2.05 -23.54
CA TYR A 342 2.90 0.79 -23.50
C TYR A 342 4.24 0.82 -24.27
N THR A 343 5.13 -0.15 -24.02
CA THR A 343 6.50 -0.22 -24.56
C THR A 343 6.94 -1.66 -24.87
N PRO A 344 7.73 -1.92 -25.93
CA PRO A 344 8.40 -3.18 -26.20
C PRO A 344 9.72 -3.34 -25.45
N GLU A 345 10.19 -2.30 -24.77
CA GLU A 345 11.23 -2.50 -23.77
C GLU A 345 10.53 -3.20 -22.61
N LEU A 346 10.61 -4.54 -22.63
CA LEU A 346 10.39 -5.31 -21.43
C LEU A 346 11.35 -4.70 -20.41
N ARG A 347 10.77 -3.85 -19.56
CA ARG A 347 11.30 -3.61 -18.26
C ARG A 347 11.01 -4.91 -17.50
N ASP A 348 10.89 -4.89 -16.19
CA ASP A 348 11.16 -6.12 -15.47
C ASP A 348 9.89 -6.86 -14.95
N ASN A 349 8.78 -6.29 -14.41
CA ASN A 349 7.80 -7.14 -13.65
C ASN A 349 6.24 -6.98 -13.62
N ASP A 350 5.51 -8.09 -13.31
CA ASP A 350 4.21 -8.45 -13.96
C ASP A 350 2.83 -8.31 -13.29
N ALA A 351 1.78 -7.76 -13.91
CA ALA A 351 0.68 -7.20 -13.12
C ALA A 351 -0.81 -7.40 -13.56
N GLY A 352 -1.76 -7.06 -12.64
CA GLY A 352 -3.14 -7.60 -12.38
C GLY A 352 -3.97 -6.91 -11.24
N THR A 353 -5.27 -7.19 -10.91
CA THR A 353 -6.00 -6.81 -9.61
C THR A 353 -7.05 -7.82 -9.00
N LEU A 354 -7.56 -7.71 -7.75
CA LEU A 354 -7.96 -8.82 -6.80
C LEU A 354 -9.40 -8.66 -6.11
N GLU A 355 -10.59 -9.37 -6.29
CA GLU A 355 -12.01 -9.33 -5.59
C GLU A 355 -12.46 -10.26 -4.32
N VAL A 356 -12.36 -9.96 -2.98
CA VAL A 356 -12.86 -10.74 -1.76
C VAL A 356 -13.82 -10.00 -0.85
N GLY A 357 -15.05 -9.83 -1.24
CA GLY A 357 -15.99 -9.33 -0.26
C GLY A 357 -16.21 -10.19 0.98
N VAL A 358 -16.95 -9.58 1.88
CA VAL A 358 -18.24 -10.21 2.16
C VAL A 358 -18.89 -10.57 0.84
N ILE A 359 -19.07 -11.87 0.54
CA ILE A 359 -19.64 -12.32 -0.75
C ILE A 359 -20.83 -11.43 -1.07
N VAL A 360 -20.75 -10.72 -2.20
CA VAL A 360 -21.74 -9.72 -2.58
C VAL A 360 -23.00 -10.43 -3.03
N ASN A 361 -23.78 -10.74 -2.01
CA ASN A 361 -25.12 -11.28 -2.05
C ASN A 361 -25.83 -10.92 -0.75
N LYS A 362 -27.14 -11.13 -0.78
CA LYS A 362 -28.08 -10.78 0.28
C LYS A 362 -27.81 -11.32 1.68
N TYR A 363 -26.95 -12.32 1.87
CA TYR A 363 -26.65 -12.87 3.20
C TYR A 363 -25.66 -11.99 3.98
N HIS A 364 -24.89 -11.13 3.28
CA HIS A 364 -24.32 -9.94 3.89
C HIS A 364 -25.49 -9.05 4.35
N ALA A 365 -25.63 -8.84 5.66
CA ALA A 365 -26.83 -8.23 6.23
C ALA A 365 -26.48 -7.15 7.28
N ILE A 366 -26.77 -5.89 6.94
CA ILE A 366 -26.48 -4.71 7.75
C ILE A 366 -27.78 -4.22 8.42
N PRO A 367 -27.87 -4.21 9.76
CA PRO A 367 -29.06 -3.83 10.50
C PRO A 367 -29.30 -2.31 10.47
N PRO A 368 -30.55 -1.84 10.53
CA PRO A 368 -30.85 -0.42 10.66
C PRO A 368 -30.42 0.15 12.00
N ARG A 369 -30.24 1.48 12.02
CA ARG A 369 -30.02 2.33 13.21
C ARG A 369 -28.67 2.17 13.92
N ALA A 370 -27.71 1.44 13.36
CA ALA A 370 -26.36 1.32 13.92
C ALA A 370 -25.47 2.50 13.53
N VAL A 371 -24.66 3.00 14.46
CA VAL A 371 -23.73 4.12 14.19
C VAL A 371 -22.40 3.61 13.64
N ASP A 372 -21.96 2.47 14.18
CA ASP A 372 -20.71 1.78 13.86
C ASP A 372 -21.01 0.27 13.82
N PHE A 373 -21.92 -0.16 12.94
CA PHE A 373 -22.04 -1.60 12.63
C PHE A 373 -20.83 -2.02 11.83
N LYS A 374 -20.43 -3.29 11.92
CA LYS A 374 -19.49 -3.85 10.96
C LYS A 374 -19.99 -5.14 10.35
N SER A 375 -19.66 -5.33 9.09
CA SER A 375 -19.69 -6.61 8.39
C SER A 375 -18.27 -7.03 8.03
N ALA A 376 -18.03 -8.33 7.78
CA ALA A 376 -16.72 -8.73 7.30
C ALA A 376 -16.56 -10.07 6.54
N GLY A 377 -15.75 -10.12 5.46
CA GLY A 377 -15.69 -11.25 4.50
C GLY A 377 -14.44 -11.43 3.63
N PHE A 378 -14.19 -12.63 3.11
CA PHE A 378 -12.90 -13.30 3.37
C PHE A 378 -12.61 -14.46 2.46
N CYS A 379 -11.43 -15.05 2.59
CA CYS A 379 -11.10 -16.34 2.01
C CYS A 379 -10.36 -17.31 3.00
N GLY A 380 -10.31 -18.64 2.83
CA GLY A 380 -9.68 -19.56 3.83
C GLY A 380 -8.14 -19.57 3.74
N SER A 381 -7.35 -19.87 4.78
CA SER A 381 -5.84 -19.76 4.75
C SER A 381 -5.32 -20.67 3.69
N GLN A 382 -5.74 -21.92 3.84
CA GLN A 382 -5.94 -22.93 2.85
C GLN A 382 -6.08 -22.34 1.46
N CYS A 383 -7.03 -21.46 1.15
CA CYS A 383 -7.11 -20.86 -0.17
C CYS A 383 -5.79 -20.12 -0.62
N LEU A 384 -5.09 -19.33 0.21
CA LEU A 384 -3.82 -18.65 -0.13
C LEU A 384 -2.61 -19.57 -0.05
N SER A 385 -2.46 -20.22 1.10
CA SER A 385 -1.67 -21.43 1.23
C SER A 385 -1.69 -22.31 -0.02
N ALA A 386 -2.83 -22.43 -0.70
CA ALA A 386 -3.07 -23.44 -1.69
C ALA A 386 -3.09 -23.03 -3.15
N PHE A 387 -3.27 -21.77 -3.57
CA PHE A 387 -2.84 -21.41 -4.92
C PHE A 387 -1.43 -20.84 -4.77
N ILE A 388 -1.09 -20.05 -3.74
CA ILE A 388 0.03 -19.11 -3.82
C ILE A 388 1.31 -19.89 -4.14
N GLU A 389 1.45 -21.10 -3.61
CA GLU A 389 2.49 -22.01 -4.03
C GLU A 389 2.19 -22.63 -5.37
N GLU A 390 2.14 -21.93 -6.49
CA GLU A 390 2.59 -22.59 -7.73
C GLU A 390 3.20 -21.65 -8.79
N LEU A 391 3.60 -20.40 -8.49
CA LEU A 391 4.28 -19.48 -9.44
C LEU A 391 5.79 -19.69 -9.48
N GLY A 392 6.48 -19.48 -8.34
CA GLY A 392 7.91 -19.74 -8.22
C GLY A 392 8.59 -19.35 -6.92
N GLU A 393 7.99 -18.41 -6.24
CA GLU A 393 8.69 -17.18 -5.92
C GLU A 393 7.78 -16.38 -4.97
N PRO A 394 7.87 -15.03 -4.83
CA PRO A 394 7.04 -14.21 -3.90
C PRO A 394 6.70 -12.68 -4.25
N ILE A 395 5.92 -11.80 -3.51
CA ILE A 395 5.31 -10.49 -4.09
C ILE A 395 5.53 -9.01 -3.58
N LYS A 396 5.68 -7.92 -4.40
CA LYS A 396 5.94 -6.47 -3.99
C LYS A 396 4.85 -5.31 -4.11
N ILE A 397 3.91 -5.07 -3.18
CA ILE A 397 3.19 -3.77 -2.90
C ILE A 397 3.90 -2.56 -3.61
N ILE A 398 3.34 -1.98 -4.69
CA ILE A 398 3.51 -0.62 -5.30
C ILE A 398 2.20 0.52 -5.55
N GLY A 399 0.80 0.43 -5.48
CA GLY A 399 -0.45 1.33 -5.38
C GLY A 399 -1.79 0.87 -4.60
N VAL A 400 -2.94 1.63 -4.46
CA VAL A 400 -4.09 1.44 -3.46
C VAL A 400 -5.62 1.84 -3.87
N MET A 401 -6.75 1.01 -4.04
CA MET A 401 -8.36 1.01 -3.91
C MET A 401 -9.26 0.63 -2.64
N LEU A 402 -10.09 1.47 -1.97
CA LEU A 402 -10.96 1.07 -0.82
C LEU A 402 -12.45 1.10 -1.20
N HIS A 403 -13.26 0.06 -0.93
CA HIS A 403 -14.65 -0.01 -1.44
C HIS A 403 -15.74 -0.44 -0.48
N ALA A 404 -16.67 0.49 -0.31
CA ALA A 404 -18.04 0.20 0.08
C ALA A 404 -18.98 1.16 -0.64
N HIS A 405 -20.28 0.98 -0.46
CA HIS A 405 -21.26 1.97 -0.89
C HIS A 405 -21.57 2.97 0.25
N LEU A 406 -22.73 3.62 0.16
CA LEU A 406 -23.07 4.88 0.85
C LEU A 406 -23.13 4.81 2.40
N LEU A 407 -23.09 3.61 3.00
CA LEU A 407 -22.98 3.45 4.45
C LEU A 407 -21.53 3.37 4.94
N GLY A 408 -20.56 3.08 4.07
CA GLY A 408 -19.15 2.99 4.41
C GLY A 408 -18.64 4.30 5.00
N VAL A 409 -18.17 4.26 6.25
CA VAL A 409 -17.61 5.45 6.93
C VAL A 409 -16.22 5.22 7.51
N ARG A 410 -15.83 3.97 7.72
CA ARG A 410 -14.42 3.60 7.88
C ARG A 410 -14.17 2.30 7.16
N LEU A 411 -13.26 2.29 6.22
CA LEU A 411 -12.72 1.07 5.65
C LEU A 411 -11.24 1.01 5.96
N ASN A 412 -10.69 -0.19 5.95
CA ASN A 412 -9.53 -0.48 6.76
C ASN A 412 -8.93 -1.79 6.27
N ALA A 413 -8.28 -1.78 5.10
CA ALA A 413 -7.57 -2.86 4.39
C ALA A 413 -6.43 -3.55 5.14
N ARG A 414 -6.39 -4.87 5.40
CA ARG A 414 -5.49 -5.66 6.29
C ARG A 414 -4.89 -7.06 5.82
N LEU A 415 -3.97 -7.72 6.57
CA LEU A 415 -3.07 -8.91 6.23
C LEU A 415 -2.19 -9.79 7.28
N ILE A 416 -2.56 -10.81 8.11
CA ILE A 416 -1.91 -11.20 9.45
C ILE A 416 -0.79 -12.19 9.20
N HIS A 417 0.20 -11.68 8.52
CA HIS A 417 1.48 -12.31 8.49
C HIS A 417 1.94 -12.35 10.05
N ASN A 418 2.88 -13.20 10.51
CA ASN A 418 3.55 -13.56 11.77
C ASN A 418 2.77 -13.95 12.99
N GLY A 419 1.47 -14.17 12.85
CA GLY A 419 0.64 -14.10 14.01
C GLY A 419 -0.14 -12.80 14.07
N VAL A 420 0.37 -11.76 13.43
CA VAL A 420 0.32 -10.38 13.86
C VAL A 420 -0.53 -9.44 12.99
N GLU A 421 -1.14 -8.41 13.53
CA GLU A 421 -1.86 -7.38 12.73
C GLU A 421 -0.76 -6.29 12.31
N THR A 422 -0.72 -5.54 11.16
CA THR A 422 -0.14 -4.18 10.79
C THR A 422 -0.63 -3.48 9.51
N ASP A 423 -0.56 -2.11 9.55
CA ASP A 423 -1.47 -1.06 9.03
C ASP A 423 -1.31 -0.72 7.51
N ILE A 424 -1.91 -1.52 6.59
CA ILE A 424 -2.00 -1.22 5.12
C ILE A 424 -2.41 0.19 4.76
N ALA A 425 -3.71 0.42 4.64
CA ALA A 425 -4.23 1.71 4.27
C ALA A 425 -5.54 1.89 4.98
N ARG A 426 -5.40 2.68 6.03
CA ARG A 426 -6.45 3.06 6.91
C ARG A 426 -7.32 4.04 6.13
N ASP A 427 -8.61 3.93 6.28
CA ASP A 427 -9.44 5.11 6.12
C ASP A 427 -10.48 5.15 7.22
N ASP A 428 -10.05 5.62 8.40
CA ASP A 428 -10.94 5.94 9.53
C ASP A 428 -11.91 7.10 9.20
N ASN A 429 -11.84 7.65 7.98
CA ASN A 429 -12.59 8.79 7.49
C ASN A 429 -13.17 8.59 6.06
N TYR A 430 -13.25 7.35 5.55
CA TYR A 430 -13.59 6.99 4.15
C TYR A 430 -14.70 7.84 3.48
N ASP A 431 -14.57 8.09 2.17
CA ASP A 431 -15.58 8.75 1.35
C ASP A 431 -15.82 7.99 0.03
N PHE A 432 -17.06 7.56 -0.23
CA PHE A 432 -17.49 6.92 -1.47
C PHE A 432 -17.14 7.71 -2.75
N ASN A 433 -16.97 9.04 -2.65
CA ASN A 433 -16.68 9.91 -3.80
C ASN A 433 -15.17 10.21 -3.97
N LEU A 434 -14.32 9.66 -3.09
CA LEU A 434 -12.88 9.69 -3.23
C LEU A 434 -12.37 8.27 -3.14
N GLN A 435 -12.03 7.72 -4.29
CA GLN A 435 -11.42 6.42 -4.43
C GLN A 435 -10.20 6.64 -5.37
N ASN A 436 -9.03 7.04 -4.81
CA ASN A 436 -7.76 7.35 -5.52
C ASN A 436 -6.54 6.50 -5.12
N MET A 437 -5.76 5.95 -6.08
CA MET A 437 -4.56 5.15 -5.81
C MET A 437 -3.61 5.88 -4.86
N ARG A 438 -3.46 5.38 -3.64
CA ARG A 438 -2.28 5.72 -2.84
C ARG A 438 -1.19 4.78 -3.30
N MET A 439 -0.07 5.28 -3.75
CA MET A 439 1.12 4.43 -3.64
C MET A 439 1.35 4.22 -2.14
N LEU A 440 1.46 2.99 -1.63
CA LEU A 440 2.04 2.85 -0.29
C LEU A 440 3.54 3.14 -0.31
N LYS A 441 4.10 2.89 0.85
CA LYS A 441 4.98 3.87 1.48
C LYS A 441 6.42 3.43 1.42
N GLU A 442 6.55 2.20 1.87
CA GLU A 442 7.69 1.36 1.98
C GLU A 442 7.10 -0.05 2.04
N GLU A 443 7.85 -1.00 2.56
CA GLU A 443 8.13 -2.15 1.79
C GLU A 443 7.70 -3.55 2.38
N ILE A 444 6.41 -3.90 2.19
CA ILE A 444 5.40 -4.82 2.84
C ILE A 444 5.49 -6.32 2.42
N THR A 445 4.98 -7.36 3.07
CA THR A 445 5.37 -8.74 2.70
C THR A 445 4.31 -9.81 3.06
N VAL A 446 4.10 -10.87 2.26
CA VAL A 446 3.24 -12.08 2.54
C VAL A 446 3.58 -13.33 1.68
N HIS A 447 2.92 -14.47 1.90
CA HIS A 447 3.58 -15.78 1.88
C HIS A 447 2.66 -17.01 2.26
N PRO A 448 3.21 -18.24 2.49
CA PRO A 448 2.45 -19.52 2.51
C PRO A 448 1.29 -19.89 3.43
N GLY A 449 0.66 -18.95 4.10
CA GLY A 449 -0.45 -19.20 5.02
C GLY A 449 -1.66 -18.36 4.72
N ASP A 450 -1.46 -17.41 3.80
CA ASP A 450 -1.65 -16.08 4.30
C ASP A 450 -3.10 -15.66 4.24
N THR A 451 -3.46 -14.53 4.84
CA THR A 451 -4.83 -14.19 5.17
C THR A 451 -5.00 -12.75 5.60
N LEU A 452 -6.17 -12.25 5.24
CA LEU A 452 -6.53 -10.89 4.94
C LEU A 452 -8.09 -10.77 5.50
N ILE A 453 -9.08 -9.85 5.23
CA ILE A 453 -10.61 -9.98 5.14
C ILE A 453 -11.25 -8.79 4.34
N THR A 454 -12.52 -8.39 4.44
CA THR A 454 -13.02 -7.00 4.42
C THR A 454 -13.68 -6.69 5.75
N GLU A 455 -13.33 -5.66 6.53
CA GLU A 455 -14.21 -5.05 7.50
C GLU A 455 -14.45 -3.57 7.19
N CYS A 456 -15.68 -3.31 6.80
CA CYS A 456 -16.25 -1.99 6.63
C CYS A 456 -17.04 -1.62 7.89
N ILE A 457 -16.81 -0.42 8.41
CA ILE A 457 -17.64 0.18 9.44
C ILE A 457 -18.74 0.97 8.73
N TYR A 458 -19.97 0.62 9.05
CA TYR A 458 -21.19 1.09 8.43
C TYR A 458 -22.04 1.96 9.36
N ASN A 459 -22.45 3.13 8.87
CA ASN A 459 -23.29 4.08 9.60
C ASN A 459 -24.75 4.05 9.12
N SER A 460 -25.43 2.93 9.37
CA SER A 460 -26.87 2.76 9.11
C SER A 460 -27.77 3.56 10.08
N ALA A 461 -27.24 4.51 10.87
CA ALA A 461 -27.93 5.17 11.97
C ALA A 461 -29.18 5.96 11.54
N HIS A 462 -29.26 6.25 10.25
CA HIS A 462 -30.32 6.98 9.56
C HIS A 462 -31.29 6.07 8.76
N LYS A 463 -30.95 4.79 8.56
CA LYS A 463 -31.80 3.78 7.91
C LYS A 463 -32.76 3.17 8.94
N ASP A 464 -33.97 2.82 8.51
CA ASP A 464 -35.02 2.18 9.34
C ASP A 464 -35.31 0.70 8.95
N THR A 465 -34.71 0.23 7.86
CA THR A 465 -34.74 -1.14 7.29
C THR A 465 -33.33 -1.72 7.20
N MET A 466 -33.22 -3.03 7.03
CA MET A 466 -31.96 -3.68 6.66
C MET A 466 -31.40 -3.08 5.36
N VAL A 467 -30.07 -3.16 5.21
CA VAL A 467 -29.37 -3.06 3.93
C VAL A 467 -28.59 -4.36 3.74
N TYR A 468 -28.44 -4.83 2.51
CA TYR A 468 -27.89 -6.14 2.21
C TYR A 468 -26.73 -6.03 1.21
N GLY A 469 -25.93 -7.09 1.10
CA GLY A 469 -24.92 -7.20 0.07
C GLY A 469 -25.51 -7.29 -1.32
N GLY A 470 -25.03 -6.45 -2.23
CA GLY A 470 -25.48 -6.42 -3.61
C GLY A 470 -24.74 -5.36 -4.41
N ARG A 471 -24.86 -5.44 -5.73
CA ARG A 471 -24.10 -4.59 -6.66
C ARG A 471 -24.69 -3.19 -6.83
N GLY A 472 -25.90 -2.91 -6.31
CA GLY A 472 -26.48 -1.57 -6.39
C GLY A 472 -25.91 -0.58 -5.36
N THR A 473 -25.69 0.67 -5.74
CA THR A 473 -25.31 1.79 -4.84
C THR A 473 -26.20 1.96 -3.59
N PRO A 474 -27.51 1.58 -3.59
CA PRO A 474 -28.34 1.56 -2.38
C PRO A 474 -28.17 0.33 -1.48
N GLU A 475 -27.63 -0.76 -2.03
CA GLU A 475 -27.12 -1.97 -1.38
C GLU A 475 -25.69 -1.72 -0.89
N GLU A 476 -24.99 -2.71 -0.33
CA GLU A 476 -23.63 -2.51 0.17
C GLU A 476 -22.61 -3.53 -0.32
N MET A 477 -21.54 -2.99 -0.87
CA MET A 477 -20.28 -3.70 -1.03
C MET A 477 -19.50 -3.55 0.29
N CYS A 478 -18.99 -4.65 0.81
CA CYS A 478 -17.82 -4.66 1.68
C CYS A 478 -16.92 -5.64 0.97
N GLU A 479 -16.37 -5.15 -0.11
CA GLU A 479 -15.98 -5.98 -1.25
C GLU A 479 -14.61 -5.57 -1.66
N THR A 480 -13.81 -6.53 -2.12
CA THR A 480 -12.37 -6.39 -1.94
C THR A 480 -11.53 -6.58 -3.28
N PHE A 481 -11.05 -5.57 -4.09
CA PHE A 481 -9.93 -5.28 -5.09
C PHE A 481 -8.44 -4.95 -4.72
N PHE A 482 -7.35 -5.42 -5.33
CA PHE A 482 -5.94 -5.05 -5.00
C PHE A 482 -4.95 -5.24 -6.27
N LEU A 483 -3.86 -4.50 -6.75
CA LEU A 483 -2.93 -4.65 -8.01
C LEU A 483 -1.40 -5.07 -7.85
N TYR A 484 -0.54 -5.33 -8.87
CA TYR A 484 0.41 -6.50 -8.93
C TYR A 484 1.96 -6.34 -9.35
N TYR A 485 2.67 -7.31 -10.02
CA TYR A 485 4.11 -7.94 -9.88
C TYR A 485 4.50 -9.37 -9.06
N PRO A 486 5.18 -9.92 -10.17
CA PRO A 486 4.72 -10.75 -11.32
C PRO A 486 3.62 -11.77 -11.18
N LYS A 487 2.44 -11.32 -11.49
CA LYS A 487 1.13 -11.84 -11.81
C LYS A 487 0.71 -13.27 -11.47
N PHE A 488 -0.60 -13.54 -11.54
CA PHE A 488 -1.23 -14.83 -11.19
C PHE A 488 -2.67 -14.87 -11.72
N ASP A 489 -3.23 -15.93 -12.37
CA ASP A 489 -4.61 -16.13 -13.05
C ASP A 489 -5.96 -16.62 -12.34
N MET A 490 -6.84 -15.84 -11.65
CA MET A 490 -8.11 -16.10 -10.88
C MET A 490 -9.07 -14.92 -11.02
N ASN A 491 -9.81 -14.49 -9.96
CA ASN A 491 -9.97 -13.13 -9.40
C ASN A 491 -11.13 -12.88 -8.44
N PHE A 492 -11.62 -13.88 -7.72
CA PHE A 492 -12.61 -13.70 -6.63
C PHE A 492 -12.18 -14.45 -5.38
N CYS A 493 -12.50 -14.04 -4.15
CA CYS A 493 -12.62 -15.00 -3.06
C CYS A 493 -13.44 -14.56 -1.85
N ASP A 494 -14.74 -14.60 -1.92
CA ASP A 494 -15.53 -13.87 -0.95
C ASP A 494 -15.98 -14.79 0.23
N SER A 495 -16.35 -14.26 1.41
CA SER A 495 -16.93 -15.09 2.50
C SER A 495 -18.01 -14.43 3.33
N LEU A 496 -18.85 -15.26 3.95
CA LEU A 496 -20.21 -14.87 4.26
C LEU A 496 -20.70 -15.42 5.60
N PRO A 497 -21.28 -14.60 6.50
CA PRO A 497 -21.77 -15.05 7.80
C PRO A 497 -22.60 -16.32 7.64
N ASN A 498 -22.22 -17.42 8.31
CA ASN A 498 -22.90 -18.71 8.11
C ASN A 498 -24.38 -18.48 8.37
N VAL A 499 -25.15 -18.66 7.30
CA VAL A 499 -26.55 -18.27 7.26
C VAL A 499 -27.33 -18.96 8.38
N TYR A 500 -26.89 -20.16 8.82
CA TYR A 500 -27.47 -20.87 9.98
C TYR A 500 -27.34 -20.12 11.30
N HIS A 501 -26.23 -19.42 11.54
CA HIS A 501 -26.10 -18.54 12.70
C HIS A 501 -26.91 -17.27 12.47
N THR A 502 -26.73 -16.60 11.33
CA THR A 502 -27.36 -15.32 10.99
C THR A 502 -28.87 -15.31 11.25
N VAL A 503 -29.60 -16.32 10.76
CA VAL A 503 -31.06 -16.42 10.95
C VAL A 503 -31.48 -16.92 12.33
N ASN A 504 -30.58 -17.58 13.08
CA ASN A 504 -30.82 -17.95 14.48
C ASN A 504 -30.94 -16.68 15.36
N PHE A 505 -30.26 -15.58 15.00
CA PHE A 505 -30.48 -14.27 15.65
C PHE A 505 -31.94 -13.79 15.57
N ALA A 506 -32.62 -14.11 14.46
CA ALA A 506 -34.03 -13.81 14.26
C ALA A 506 -34.97 -14.80 14.95
N GLY A 507 -34.46 -15.96 15.41
CA GLY A 507 -35.21 -16.99 16.11
C GLY A 507 -35.63 -18.20 15.25
N ALA A 508 -35.06 -18.33 14.04
CA ALA A 508 -35.19 -19.54 13.25
C ALA A 508 -34.51 -20.73 13.95
N GLN A 509 -35.03 -21.95 13.70
CA GLN A 509 -34.60 -23.18 14.39
C GLN A 509 -34.06 -24.24 13.44
N ASP A 510 -34.56 -24.28 12.20
CA ASP A 510 -34.15 -25.22 11.15
C ASP A 510 -34.53 -24.67 9.77
N PHE A 511 -33.75 -24.99 8.74
CA PHE A 511 -34.03 -24.68 7.34
C PHE A 511 -33.20 -25.55 6.39
N THR A 512 -33.51 -25.49 5.10
CA THR A 512 -32.73 -26.12 4.03
C THR A 512 -32.40 -25.10 2.95
N PHE A 513 -31.22 -25.23 2.33
CA PHE A 513 -30.94 -24.56 1.04
C PHE A 513 -31.61 -25.31 -0.13
N ASP A 514 -31.92 -24.61 -1.22
CA ASP A 514 -32.31 -25.21 -2.49
C ASP A 514 -31.17 -25.21 -3.54
N GLU A 515 -31.50 -25.59 -4.78
CA GLU A 515 -30.56 -25.70 -5.91
C GLU A 515 -29.92 -24.36 -6.34
N ASN A 516 -30.40 -23.22 -5.82
CA ASN A 516 -29.85 -21.88 -6.06
C ASN A 516 -29.23 -21.26 -4.78
N PHE A 517 -29.00 -22.05 -3.73
CA PHE A 517 -28.59 -21.60 -2.40
C PHE A 517 -29.58 -20.63 -1.71
N ASP A 518 -30.86 -20.67 -2.06
CA ASP A 518 -31.91 -19.90 -1.35
C ASP A 518 -32.34 -20.59 -0.04
N VAL A 519 -32.58 -19.82 1.03
CA VAL A 519 -32.98 -20.33 2.36
C VAL A 519 -34.48 -20.63 2.44
N HIS A 520 -34.83 -21.88 2.77
CA HIS A 520 -36.22 -22.31 3.01
C HIS A 520 -36.43 -22.80 4.45
N PHE A 521 -37.05 -21.97 5.28
CA PHE A 521 -37.28 -22.26 6.71
C PHE A 521 -38.23 -23.45 6.95
N THR A 522 -37.79 -24.41 7.77
CA THR A 522 -38.55 -25.61 8.15
C THR A 522 -39.05 -25.54 9.60
N ALA A 523 -38.35 -24.81 10.49
CA ALA A 523 -38.81 -24.51 11.85
C ALA A 523 -38.32 -23.14 12.34
N PRO A 524 -39.07 -22.44 13.22
CA PRO A 524 -40.37 -22.81 13.79
C PRO A 524 -41.55 -22.59 12.83
N GLU A 525 -42.70 -23.21 13.12
CA GLU A 525 -43.91 -23.23 12.25
C GLU A 525 -44.36 -21.86 11.71
N HIS A 526 -44.08 -20.76 12.43
CA HIS A 526 -44.48 -19.41 12.04
C HIS A 526 -43.52 -18.69 11.08
N MET A 527 -42.34 -19.26 10.81
CA MET A 527 -41.37 -18.77 9.81
C MET A 527 -41.38 -19.59 8.51
N VAL A 528 -42.09 -20.72 8.47
CA VAL A 528 -42.15 -21.58 7.29
C VAL A 528 -42.83 -20.83 6.14
N ASN A 529 -42.17 -20.83 4.97
CA ASN A 529 -42.49 -20.03 3.77
C ASN A 529 -42.22 -18.51 3.87
N MET A 530 -41.49 -18.01 4.88
CA MET A 530 -40.89 -16.67 4.82
C MET A 530 -39.58 -16.73 4.03
N THR A 531 -39.16 -15.62 3.42
CA THR A 531 -37.81 -15.49 2.83
C THR A 531 -36.76 -15.11 3.88
N TYR A 532 -35.47 -15.19 3.54
CA TYR A 532 -34.37 -14.76 4.41
C TYR A 532 -34.54 -13.29 4.86
N GLU A 533 -34.82 -12.42 3.89
CA GLU A 533 -34.99 -10.98 4.06
C GLU A 533 -36.21 -10.66 4.94
N GLU A 534 -37.33 -11.38 4.76
CA GLU A 534 -38.52 -11.27 5.62
C GLU A 534 -38.25 -11.70 7.07
N VAL A 535 -37.38 -12.69 7.29
CA VAL A 535 -36.99 -13.15 8.64
C VAL A 535 -36.05 -12.16 9.31
N MET A 536 -35.09 -11.58 8.58
CA MET A 536 -34.16 -10.58 9.13
C MET A 536 -34.85 -9.23 9.42
N GLU A 537 -35.86 -8.84 8.64
CA GLU A 537 -36.68 -7.64 8.91
C GLU A 537 -37.76 -7.87 10.00
N ALA A 538 -38.10 -9.11 10.34
CA ALA A 538 -38.96 -9.42 11.48
C ALA A 538 -38.28 -9.16 12.84
N VAL A 539 -36.96 -8.95 12.87
CA VAL A 539 -36.20 -8.66 14.09
C VAL A 539 -36.52 -7.25 14.60
N PRO A 540 -36.84 -7.06 15.89
CA PRO A 540 -37.15 -5.74 16.45
C PRO A 540 -35.86 -4.91 16.66
N TRP A 541 -35.35 -4.31 15.58
CA TRP A 541 -34.07 -3.60 15.54
C TRP A 541 -34.02 -2.36 16.45
N THR A 542 -33.00 -2.34 17.31
CA THR A 542 -32.62 -1.23 18.20
C THR A 542 -31.11 -1.07 18.16
N ARG A 543 -30.57 0.10 18.55
CA ARG A 543 -29.11 0.34 18.58
C ARG A 543 -28.32 -0.73 19.34
N GLU A 544 -28.88 -1.21 20.46
CA GLU A 544 -28.31 -2.29 21.25
C GLU A 544 -28.29 -3.58 20.42
N LYS A 545 -29.46 -4.06 19.97
CA LYS A 545 -29.56 -5.24 19.09
C LYS A 545 -28.73 -5.17 17.80
N ALA A 546 -28.52 -3.99 17.23
CA ALA A 546 -27.78 -3.82 15.98
C ALA A 546 -26.26 -3.95 16.20
N ARG A 547 -25.73 -3.41 17.32
CA ARG A 547 -24.36 -3.70 17.78
C ARG A 547 -24.22 -5.18 18.14
N ASP A 548 -25.14 -5.70 18.95
CA ASP A 548 -25.15 -7.10 19.39
C ASP A 548 -25.23 -8.06 18.19
N PHE A 549 -25.87 -7.65 17.08
CA PHE A 549 -25.92 -8.41 15.84
C PHE A 549 -24.63 -8.35 15.05
N SER A 550 -23.90 -7.21 15.04
CA SER A 550 -22.54 -7.19 14.49
C SER A 550 -21.70 -8.21 15.24
N GLU A 551 -21.61 -8.10 16.58
CA GLU A 551 -20.89 -9.04 17.44
C GLU A 551 -21.37 -10.51 17.29
N PHE A 552 -22.65 -10.75 16.98
CA PHE A 552 -23.21 -12.09 16.80
C PHE A 552 -22.95 -12.69 15.41
N LEU A 553 -23.14 -11.94 14.33
CA LEU A 553 -22.72 -12.36 12.98
C LEU A 553 -21.24 -12.73 13.01
N PHE A 554 -20.49 -11.97 13.77
CA PHE A 554 -19.06 -12.07 13.92
C PHE A 554 -18.68 -13.33 14.72
N ASN A 555 -19.29 -13.62 15.88
CA ASN A 555 -19.03 -14.86 16.65
C ASN A 555 -19.69 -16.14 16.05
N SER A 556 -19.89 -16.19 14.73
CA SER A 556 -20.57 -17.25 13.98
C SER A 556 -19.63 -18.43 13.61
N THR A 557 -20.03 -19.26 12.65
CA THR A 557 -19.14 -19.88 11.63
C THR A 557 -19.39 -19.13 10.31
N PHE A 558 -18.64 -19.33 9.23
CA PHE A 558 -18.99 -18.79 7.91
C PHE A 558 -18.52 -19.74 6.81
N TYR A 559 -18.93 -19.46 5.58
CA TYR A 559 -18.47 -20.09 4.32
C TYR A 559 -17.55 -19.15 3.55
N SER A 560 -16.55 -19.71 2.84
CA SER A 560 -15.50 -19.02 2.09
C SER A 560 -15.33 -19.61 0.70
N SER A 561 -15.12 -18.78 -0.34
CA SER A 561 -15.04 -19.28 -1.72
C SER A 561 -14.16 -18.47 -2.67
N CYS A 562 -13.11 -19.08 -3.23
CA CYS A 562 -11.97 -18.50 -3.96
C CYS A 562 -12.01 -18.62 -5.49
N ARG A 563 -12.88 -17.85 -6.19
CA ARG A 563 -13.70 -18.17 -7.40
C ARG A 563 -13.08 -17.90 -8.84
N GLY A 564 -13.13 -18.52 -10.10
CA GLY A 564 -13.07 -19.81 -11.00
C GLY A 564 -12.12 -20.05 -12.31
N THR A 565 -10.89 -20.69 -12.40
CA THR A 565 -9.82 -20.50 -13.50
C THR A 565 -9.40 -21.59 -14.51
N PRO A 566 -9.28 -21.23 -15.80
CA PRO A 566 -8.51 -21.93 -16.84
C PRO A 566 -7.04 -21.53 -17.15
N GLN A 567 -6.21 -21.24 -16.17
CA GLN A 567 -4.78 -21.62 -16.29
C GLN A 567 -4.41 -22.49 -15.13
N SER A 568 -4.91 -22.13 -13.96
CA SER A 568 -4.78 -22.88 -12.73
C SER A 568 -4.72 -24.39 -12.88
N ASN A 569 -3.83 -25.03 -12.13
CA ASN A 569 -3.74 -26.48 -12.01
C ASN A 569 -4.54 -27.02 -10.80
N VAL A 570 -5.20 -26.17 -10.05
CA VAL A 570 -5.18 -26.20 -8.59
C VAL A 570 -6.59 -26.35 -7.96
N ASP A 571 -6.80 -27.43 -7.18
CA ASP A 571 -8.03 -27.97 -6.50
C ASP A 571 -8.87 -27.02 -5.61
N ALA A 572 -9.21 -25.88 -6.18
CA ALA A 572 -10.03 -24.82 -5.65
C ALA A 572 -11.27 -25.37 -4.90
N ASP A 573 -12.06 -26.24 -5.51
CA ASP A 573 -13.32 -26.79 -4.97
C ASP A 573 -13.09 -27.64 -3.72
N ALA A 574 -11.94 -28.30 -3.59
CA ALA A 574 -11.60 -29.06 -2.38
C ALA A 574 -11.35 -28.18 -1.15
N LEU A 575 -11.03 -26.89 -1.31
CA LEU A 575 -10.89 -25.93 -0.20
C LEU A 575 -12.06 -24.91 -0.14
N GLN A 576 -13.21 -25.26 -0.72
CA GLN A 576 -14.49 -24.66 -0.33
C GLN A 576 -14.85 -25.11 1.09
N GLU A 577 -14.69 -24.24 2.07
CA GLU A 577 -14.93 -24.59 3.47
C GLU A 577 -16.09 -23.80 4.11
N PHE A 578 -16.94 -24.51 4.86
CA PHE A 578 -18.27 -24.03 5.31
C PHE A 578 -18.42 -23.85 6.83
N ALA A 579 -17.52 -24.45 7.63
CA ALA A 579 -17.74 -24.75 9.06
C ALA A 579 -16.67 -24.15 9.98
N LEU A 580 -16.21 -22.99 9.58
CA LEU A 580 -14.87 -22.53 9.85
C LEU A 580 -14.71 -21.87 11.29
N PRO A 581 -13.57 -21.99 12.05
CA PRO A 581 -13.21 -21.32 13.38
C PRO A 581 -12.47 -19.95 13.67
N PHE A 582 -12.47 -18.94 12.79
CA PHE A 582 -12.21 -17.47 12.89
C PHE A 582 -10.90 -17.00 13.47
N PRO A 583 -9.96 -16.53 12.65
CA PRO A 583 -8.64 -16.06 13.05
C PRO A 583 -8.78 -14.61 13.44
N ARG A 584 -8.07 -14.22 14.51
CA ARG A 584 -8.66 -13.21 15.38
C ARG A 584 -7.68 -12.50 16.27
N GLY A 585 -7.54 -11.20 16.04
CA GLY A 585 -7.28 -10.21 17.08
C GLY A 585 -5.95 -9.63 17.76
N THR A 586 -3.65 -9.75 17.44
CA THR A 586 -2.26 -9.36 17.89
C THR A 586 -1.48 -8.06 17.45
N ARG A 587 -2.07 -6.87 17.27
CA ARG A 587 -1.41 -5.51 17.21
C ARG A 587 -0.61 -4.99 18.45
N LEU A 588 0.67 -4.56 18.44
CA LEU A 588 1.12 -3.75 19.63
C LEU A 588 0.25 -2.49 19.81
N PRO A 589 0.30 -1.90 21.01
CA PRO A 589 0.15 -0.47 21.14
C PRO A 589 1.04 0.21 20.09
N THR A 590 0.42 0.76 19.05
CA THR A 590 1.03 1.79 18.19
C THR A 590 1.61 2.85 19.11
N GLU A 591 2.89 3.19 19.00
CA GLU A 591 3.55 3.99 20.03
C GLU A 591 2.86 5.33 20.27
N ASP A 592 2.34 5.53 21.50
CA ASP A 592 1.83 6.83 21.93
C ASP A 592 2.98 7.79 22.20
N ILE A 593 3.31 8.52 21.13
CA ILE A 593 4.17 9.70 21.08
C ILE A 593 4.04 10.61 22.30
N CYS A 594 2.82 10.85 22.79
CA CYS A 594 2.55 11.84 23.82
C CYS A 594 2.82 11.32 25.24
N SER A 595 2.89 9.99 25.45
CA SER A 595 2.92 9.38 26.79
C SER A 595 4.24 9.54 27.55
N LEU A 596 5.38 9.73 26.87
CA LEU A 596 6.72 9.56 27.47
C LEU A 596 7.17 10.67 28.46
N ARG A 597 6.43 11.77 28.62
CA ARG A 597 6.87 12.94 29.43
C ARG A 597 6.29 13.05 30.86
N ALA A 598 5.45 12.13 31.31
CA ALA A 598 4.61 12.33 32.51
C ALA A 598 5.13 11.68 33.82
N THR A 599 6.27 12.12 34.38
CA THR A 599 6.60 11.84 35.81
C THR A 599 7.07 13.08 36.62
N PRO A 600 6.45 13.40 37.77
CA PRO A 600 6.78 14.62 38.53
C PRO A 600 7.88 14.42 39.59
N THR A 601 8.83 15.35 39.67
CA THR A 601 9.92 15.36 40.66
C THR A 601 9.48 15.93 42.03
N PRO A 602 9.76 15.25 43.17
CA PRO A 602 9.37 15.76 44.50
C PRO A 602 10.50 16.49 45.25
N GLY A 603 10.38 17.82 45.37
CA GLY A 603 10.60 18.60 46.62
C GLY A 603 12.00 18.71 47.27
N ASP A 604 12.41 19.96 47.57
CA ASP A 604 13.60 20.30 48.39
C ASP A 604 13.64 19.66 49.79
N GLY A 605 14.82 19.17 50.22
CA GLY A 605 15.06 18.78 51.63
C GLY A 605 16.53 18.39 51.92
N PRO A 606 17.16 18.86 53.02
CA PRO A 606 18.61 18.81 53.17
C PRO A 606 19.18 17.55 53.86
N GLY A 607 20.47 17.26 53.60
CA GLY A 607 21.27 16.23 54.30
C GLY A 607 21.74 16.65 55.72
N PRO A 608 22.82 16.06 56.30
CA PRO A 608 23.91 15.33 55.62
C PRO A 608 24.48 14.06 56.35
N ALA A 609 25.53 13.50 55.74
CA ALA A 609 26.69 12.82 56.37
C ALA A 609 26.59 11.39 56.97
N GLY A 610 27.40 10.48 56.40
CA GLY A 610 28.64 10.11 57.11
C GLY A 610 29.10 8.65 57.15
N GLY A 611 30.19 8.33 56.44
CA GLY A 611 31.07 7.15 56.65
C GLY A 611 30.84 5.98 55.68
N SER A 612 31.84 5.31 55.09
CA SER A 612 33.08 4.66 55.61
C SER A 612 32.91 3.13 55.39
N THR A 613 33.78 2.35 54.74
CA THR A 613 35.16 2.58 54.22
C THR A 613 35.64 1.38 53.38
N ALA A 614 36.48 1.64 52.36
CA ALA A 614 37.61 0.78 51.91
C ALA A 614 37.30 -0.59 51.22
N LEU A 615 38.20 -1.25 50.46
CA LEU A 615 39.63 -1.02 50.17
C LEU A 615 40.08 -1.70 48.83
N GLN A 616 41.07 -1.13 48.11
CA GLN A 616 42.00 -1.72 47.09
C GLN A 616 41.43 -2.41 45.81
N ALA A 617 41.84 -2.16 44.55
CA ALA A 617 42.94 -1.42 43.85
C ALA A 617 44.18 -2.22 43.33
N HIS A 618 44.96 -1.57 42.44
CA HIS A 618 46.15 -2.01 41.63
C HIS A 618 45.80 -2.70 40.29
N HIS A 619 46.38 -2.37 39.11
CA HIS A 619 47.43 -1.42 38.67
C HIS A 619 47.16 -0.97 37.19
N ALA A 620 47.28 0.30 36.78
CA ALA A 620 48.49 1.11 36.40
C ALA A 620 49.13 0.72 35.03
N ALA A 621 49.59 1.60 34.13
CA ALA A 621 49.65 3.07 33.97
C ALA A 621 50.06 3.42 32.49
N GLY A 622 50.08 4.65 31.93
CA GLY A 622 49.75 6.02 32.39
C GLY A 622 50.47 7.13 31.55
N TYR A 623 50.38 8.39 31.99
CA TYR A 623 51.07 9.64 31.52
C TYR A 623 50.54 10.39 30.25
N VAL A 624 50.77 11.72 30.04
CA VAL A 624 50.49 12.98 30.82
C VAL A 624 51.24 14.23 30.27
N LEU A 625 50.52 15.37 30.13
CA LEU A 625 50.91 16.82 30.06
C LEU A 625 51.69 17.48 28.87
N LEU A 626 51.02 18.47 28.25
CA LEU A 626 51.38 19.90 27.97
C LEU A 626 52.79 20.40 27.53
N THR A 627 52.79 21.02 26.32
CA THR A 627 53.32 22.36 25.91
C THR A 627 54.78 22.83 26.11
N TYR A 628 55.45 23.18 24.98
CA TYR A 628 56.50 24.22 24.75
C TYR A 628 56.75 24.37 23.20
N LEU A 629 57.45 25.34 22.57
CA LEU A 629 58.27 26.51 23.00
C LEU A 629 58.33 27.63 21.88
N VAL A 630 57.82 28.84 22.16
CA VAL A 630 58.22 30.21 21.68
C VAL A 630 58.87 30.45 20.28
N ALA A 631 58.04 30.94 19.34
CA ALA A 631 58.05 32.25 18.62
C ALA A 631 59.14 32.78 17.62
N LEU A 632 58.60 33.55 16.64
CA LEU A 632 59.04 34.88 16.11
C LEU A 632 59.80 34.99 14.74
N VAL A 633 59.48 36.08 14.00
CA VAL A 633 60.26 36.83 12.94
C VAL A 633 59.81 36.75 11.45
N LEU A 634 59.14 37.84 11.00
CA LEU A 634 59.24 38.58 9.69
C LEU A 634 59.00 37.84 8.34
N THR A 635 58.01 38.17 7.48
CA THR A 635 57.85 39.34 6.54
C THR A 635 58.92 39.40 5.41
N VAL A 636 58.71 39.84 4.14
CA VAL A 636 57.64 40.65 3.50
C VAL A 636 57.76 40.64 1.94
N TRP A 637 56.67 40.92 1.19
CA TRP A 637 56.62 41.36 -0.25
C TRP A 637 57.13 40.40 -1.36
N ALA A 638 56.98 40.67 -2.67
CA ALA A 638 55.87 41.23 -3.49
C ALA A 638 56.31 41.21 -4.99
N GLU A 639 55.34 41.19 -5.92
CA GLU A 639 55.40 41.54 -7.36
C GLU A 639 56.64 41.17 -8.23
N THR A 640 56.40 40.55 -9.39
CA THR A 640 56.58 41.20 -10.72
C THR A 640 56.05 40.32 -11.87
N SER A 641 55.86 40.92 -13.04
CA SER A 641 55.14 40.33 -14.19
C SER A 641 55.87 40.53 -15.54
N VAL A 642 55.18 40.27 -16.67
CA VAL A 642 55.51 40.63 -18.08
C VAL A 642 56.12 39.54 -19.01
N GLN A 643 55.21 38.82 -19.67
CA GLN A 643 55.12 38.49 -21.11
C GLN A 643 56.34 38.40 -22.06
N VAL A 644 56.33 37.37 -22.93
CA VAL A 644 56.71 37.49 -24.36
C VAL A 644 55.78 36.71 -25.33
N LYS A 645 55.22 37.48 -26.27
CA LYS A 645 54.60 37.23 -27.61
C LYS A 645 55.19 36.08 -28.50
N SER A 646 54.61 35.58 -29.61
CA SER A 646 53.25 35.63 -30.27
C SER A 646 53.27 34.97 -31.69
N VAL A 647 52.10 34.86 -32.38
CA VAL A 647 51.85 34.92 -33.88
C VAL A 647 51.54 33.64 -34.73
N LYS A 648 50.24 33.48 -35.09
CA LYS A 648 49.57 33.12 -36.40
C LYS A 648 49.92 31.78 -37.14
N MET A 649 49.14 31.23 -38.11
CA MET A 649 48.01 31.74 -38.93
C MET A 649 47.05 30.63 -39.50
N ALA A 650 45.87 31.05 -40.01
CA ALA A 650 44.72 30.32 -40.62
C ALA A 650 45.00 29.74 -42.06
N SER A 651 44.13 29.06 -42.87
CA SER A 651 42.76 28.44 -42.84
C SER A 651 42.36 27.91 -44.25
N LEU A 652 41.46 26.91 -44.40
CA LEU A 652 40.54 26.54 -45.56
C LEU A 652 40.02 25.07 -45.31
N LEU A 653 38.74 24.64 -45.38
CA LEU A 653 37.65 24.64 -46.41
C LEU A 653 37.87 23.66 -47.60
N ALA A 654 36.93 22.81 -48.07
CA ALA A 654 35.58 22.40 -47.59
C ALA A 654 34.99 21.15 -48.35
N SER A 655 34.02 20.44 -47.74
CA SER A 655 32.99 19.49 -48.32
C SER A 655 33.49 18.16 -48.96
N PHE A 656 32.70 17.06 -49.13
CA PHE A 656 31.26 16.89 -49.42
C PHE A 656 30.73 15.44 -49.09
N CYS A 657 29.57 15.26 -48.42
CA CYS A 657 28.66 14.06 -48.38
C CYS A 657 29.19 12.66 -47.87
N VAL A 658 28.41 11.69 -47.34
CA VAL A 658 26.94 11.54 -47.05
C VAL A 658 26.63 10.43 -45.99
N ILE A 659 25.82 10.76 -44.96
CA ILE A 659 24.73 9.98 -44.26
C ILE A 659 25.00 8.63 -43.50
N ILE A 660 24.43 8.56 -42.26
CA ILE A 660 23.91 7.41 -41.44
C ILE A 660 24.75 6.72 -40.31
N VAL A 661 24.24 6.88 -39.07
CA VAL A 661 24.07 5.91 -37.92
C VAL A 661 25.21 5.60 -36.90
N VAL A 662 25.06 6.22 -35.72
CA VAL A 662 25.00 5.65 -34.32
C VAL A 662 26.27 5.27 -33.50
N THR A 663 26.11 5.46 -32.18
CA THR A 663 26.88 5.00 -30.98
C THR A 663 28.23 5.62 -30.59
N ALA A 664 28.33 5.86 -29.26
CA ALA A 664 29.49 5.81 -28.38
C ALA A 664 30.63 6.86 -28.53
N ILE A 665 31.23 7.39 -27.45
CA ILE A 665 30.91 7.28 -26.01
C ILE A 665 31.38 8.57 -25.30
N LEU A 666 30.74 8.93 -24.19
CA LEU A 666 31.23 9.92 -23.22
C LEU A 666 31.71 9.20 -21.95
N GLY A 667 32.79 9.71 -21.35
CA GLY A 667 33.37 9.28 -20.08
C GLY A 667 34.57 10.17 -19.76
N GLU A 668 34.91 10.45 -18.51
CA GLU A 668 34.38 9.94 -17.23
C GLU A 668 34.14 11.11 -16.26
N ASN A 669 33.21 10.92 -15.32
CA ASN A 669 33.28 11.45 -13.95
C ASN A 669 32.15 10.79 -13.13
N VAL A 670 32.25 9.46 -12.99
CA VAL A 670 31.44 8.70 -12.01
C VAL A 670 32.26 8.62 -10.73
N ILE A 671 31.70 9.11 -9.63
CA ILE A 671 32.14 8.73 -8.28
C ILE A 671 31.25 7.54 -7.88
N ALA A 672 31.85 6.49 -7.33
CA ALA A 672 31.22 5.18 -7.22
C ALA A 672 30.18 5.09 -6.10
N ALA A 673 29.10 4.35 -6.34
CA ALA A 673 28.07 4.01 -5.36
C ALA A 673 28.34 2.68 -4.62
N ASP A 674 29.48 2.02 -4.88
CA ASP A 674 29.83 0.64 -4.50
C ASP A 674 30.00 0.36 -2.98
N ASP A 675 29.72 1.31 -2.09
CA ASP A 675 30.07 1.23 -0.66
C ASP A 675 28.87 1.05 0.30
N PHE A 676 27.63 1.11 -0.21
CA PHE A 676 26.41 0.88 0.58
C PHE A 676 25.73 -0.44 0.22
N THR A 677 25.12 -1.10 1.21
CA THR A 677 24.45 -2.40 1.05
C THR A 677 22.95 -2.28 0.81
N HIS A 678 22.37 -1.13 1.16
CA HIS A 678 20.97 -0.80 1.00
C HIS A 678 20.81 0.55 0.31
N ARG A 679 19.74 0.67 -0.47
CA ARG A 679 19.36 1.87 -1.20
C ARG A 679 17.85 1.85 -1.40
N GLU A 680 17.24 3.01 -1.25
CA GLU A 680 15.80 3.19 -1.35
C GLU A 680 15.47 4.61 -1.82
N SER A 681 14.41 4.75 -2.59
CA SER A 681 13.83 6.04 -2.93
C SER A 681 12.88 6.40 -1.80
N LEU A 682 13.16 7.44 -1.02
CA LEU A 682 12.21 7.80 0.04
C LEU A 682 10.99 8.52 -0.54
N ASP A 683 11.21 9.24 -1.65
CA ASP A 683 10.19 9.83 -2.49
C ASP A 683 9.88 8.98 -3.71
N GLU A 684 8.80 9.35 -4.37
CA GLU A 684 8.28 8.68 -5.56
C GLU A 684 8.72 9.32 -6.87
N GLU A 685 9.23 10.56 -6.82
CA GLU A 685 9.78 11.25 -7.98
C GLU A 685 11.28 10.95 -8.18
N GLY A 686 11.84 10.06 -7.35
CA GLY A 686 13.26 9.71 -7.32
C GLY A 686 14.19 10.79 -6.75
N LYS A 687 13.64 11.95 -6.36
CA LYS A 687 14.36 13.15 -5.92
C LYS A 687 15.01 13.05 -4.55
N PHE A 688 14.71 12.05 -3.72
CA PHE A 688 15.34 11.79 -2.42
C PHE A 688 15.75 10.31 -2.33
N GLN A 689 17.00 10.02 -2.70
CA GLN A 689 17.58 8.69 -2.57
C GLN A 689 18.28 8.56 -1.21
N LEU A 690 17.90 7.58 -0.40
CA LEU A 690 18.65 7.18 0.80
C LEU A 690 19.49 5.94 0.48
N LEU A 691 20.77 5.97 0.81
CA LEU A 691 21.65 4.82 0.82
C LEU A 691 22.11 4.56 2.25
N TRP A 692 22.19 3.31 2.68
CA TRP A 692 22.71 2.99 4.02
C TRP A 692 23.42 1.64 4.13
N LYS A 693 24.13 1.50 5.25
CA LYS A 693 24.77 0.27 5.73
C LYS A 693 24.97 0.34 7.24
N PHE A 694 25.09 -0.81 7.88
CA PHE A 694 25.22 -0.90 9.33
C PHE A 694 26.23 -1.98 9.76
N ASP A 695 26.66 -1.91 11.01
CA ASP A 695 27.34 -2.98 11.74
C ASP A 695 26.62 -3.23 13.08
N ASP A 696 27.18 -4.08 13.95
CA ASP A 696 26.59 -4.38 15.26
C ASP A 696 26.70 -3.20 16.29
N GLU A 697 27.26 -2.03 15.91
CA GLU A 697 27.35 -0.81 16.75
C GLU A 697 26.59 0.41 16.17
N LYS A 698 26.59 0.62 14.84
CA LYS A 698 26.04 1.85 14.22
C LYS A 698 25.53 1.68 12.78
N ILE A 699 24.82 2.71 12.30
CA ILE A 699 24.37 2.89 10.91
C ILE A 699 25.03 4.12 10.27
N GLU A 700 25.34 4.04 8.98
CA GLU A 700 25.85 5.13 8.15
C GLU A 700 24.90 5.34 6.95
N PHE A 701 24.46 6.57 6.76
CA PHE A 701 23.51 7.02 5.74
C PHE A 701 24.18 7.96 4.72
N GLU A 702 23.69 7.96 3.49
CA GLU A 702 23.92 9.01 2.50
C GLU A 702 22.59 9.37 1.84
N ALA A 703 22.12 10.60 2.07
CA ALA A 703 20.96 11.18 1.41
C ALA A 703 21.44 11.96 0.17
N GLN A 704 20.94 11.58 -1.01
CA GLN A 704 21.21 12.24 -2.28
C GLN A 704 19.90 12.87 -2.78
N VAL A 705 19.80 14.20 -2.74
CA VAL A 705 18.52 14.90 -2.88
C VAL A 705 18.58 15.95 -3.98
N GLN A 706 17.57 16.02 -4.86
CA GLN A 706 17.54 16.88 -6.04
C GLN A 706 17.18 18.35 -5.73
N THR A 707 18.04 18.99 -4.93
CA THR A 707 17.86 20.36 -4.44
C THR A 707 19.17 21.15 -4.34
N THR A 708 19.10 22.48 -4.28
CA THR A 708 20.22 23.37 -3.92
C THR A 708 19.95 24.12 -2.62
N GLY A 709 19.91 23.38 -1.51
CA GLY A 709 19.62 23.91 -0.19
C GLY A 709 19.65 22.82 0.88
N TRP A 710 18.65 22.76 1.75
CA TRP A 710 18.68 21.86 2.91
C TRP A 710 17.94 20.54 2.69
N VAL A 711 18.33 19.56 3.50
CA VAL A 711 17.85 18.18 3.54
C VAL A 711 17.62 17.77 5.00
N GLY A 712 16.47 17.19 5.29
CA GLY A 712 16.11 16.58 6.57
C GLY A 712 15.97 15.07 6.44
N LEU A 713 16.36 14.34 7.49
CA LEU A 713 16.09 12.92 7.67
C LEU A 713 15.85 12.67 9.17
N GLY A 714 14.96 11.77 9.56
CA GLY A 714 14.88 11.34 10.96
C GLY A 714 14.06 10.08 11.19
N LEU A 715 13.87 9.73 12.46
CA LEU A 715 13.30 8.47 12.92
C LEU A 715 12.08 8.72 13.79
N SER A 716 10.94 8.11 13.45
CA SER A 716 9.64 8.32 14.10
C SER A 716 9.02 7.08 14.75
N PRO A 717 8.26 7.27 15.84
CA PRO A 717 7.41 6.25 16.45
C PRO A 717 6.19 5.80 15.62
N ASN A 718 5.62 6.64 14.73
CA ASN A 718 4.38 6.28 14.01
C ASN A 718 4.21 6.89 12.61
N GLY A 719 5.27 7.49 12.06
CA GLY A 719 5.18 8.25 10.81
C GLY A 719 4.58 9.65 10.99
N GLY A 720 4.54 10.12 12.23
CA GLY A 720 4.33 11.50 12.63
C GLY A 720 5.57 12.07 13.30
N MET A 721 5.78 13.38 13.19
CA MET A 721 6.97 14.05 13.71
C MET A 721 7.17 14.16 15.22
N PRO A 722 6.15 14.31 16.11
CA PRO A 722 6.45 14.55 17.50
C PRO A 722 7.08 13.29 18.11
N GLY A 723 7.97 13.45 19.07
CA GLY A 723 8.75 12.33 19.58
C GLY A 723 9.74 11.73 18.57
N SER A 724 9.99 12.39 17.44
CA SER A 724 10.96 11.97 16.42
C SER A 724 12.31 12.66 16.59
N ASP A 725 13.32 11.92 16.15
CA ASP A 725 14.76 12.12 16.31
C ASP A 725 15.36 12.43 14.92
N ILE A 726 15.88 13.65 14.71
CA ILE A 726 15.93 14.30 13.39
C ILE A 726 17.31 14.94 13.13
N ALA A 727 17.88 14.65 11.96
CA ALA A 727 19.02 15.38 11.39
C ALA A 727 18.59 16.32 10.26
N ILE A 728 18.87 17.62 10.40
CA ILE A 728 18.72 18.62 9.33
C ILE A 728 20.09 19.17 8.92
N GLY A 729 20.43 19.10 7.64
CA GLY A 729 21.71 19.57 7.08
C GLY A 729 21.59 20.25 5.71
N TRP A 730 22.66 20.90 5.28
CA TRP A 730 22.71 21.74 4.05
C TRP A 730 24.17 22.09 3.69
N VAL A 731 24.44 22.75 2.56
CA VAL A 731 25.83 22.98 2.07
C VAL A 731 26.13 24.43 1.64
N LYS A 732 26.16 25.32 2.63
CA LYS A 732 26.42 26.75 2.41
C LYS A 732 27.86 27.09 2.07
N ASP A 733 28.08 27.86 0.99
CA ASP A 733 29.39 28.29 0.49
C ASP A 733 30.40 27.13 0.30
N GLY A 734 29.91 25.91 0.01
CA GLY A 734 30.72 24.70 -0.13
C GLY A 734 31.19 24.08 1.19
N THR A 735 30.57 24.45 2.32
CA THR A 735 30.75 23.83 3.64
C THR A 735 29.46 23.11 4.01
N ALA A 736 29.53 21.82 4.36
CA ALA A 736 28.38 21.06 4.80
C ALA A 736 28.11 21.27 6.31
N TYR A 737 26.83 21.34 6.66
CA TYR A 737 26.32 21.49 8.03
C TYR A 737 25.31 20.37 8.32
N LEU A 738 25.20 19.99 9.59
CA LEU A 738 24.18 19.08 10.11
C LEU A 738 23.81 19.54 11.52
N THR A 739 22.54 19.41 11.87
CA THR A 739 21.98 19.72 13.19
C THR A 739 21.06 18.59 13.62
N ASP A 740 21.45 17.90 14.67
CA ASP A 740 20.58 17.07 15.51
C ASP A 740 19.44 17.91 16.12
N ARG A 741 18.22 17.36 16.13
CA ARG A 741 16.97 18.01 16.49
C ARG A 741 15.95 17.01 17.02
N TYR A 742 15.10 17.52 17.91
CA TYR A 742 13.92 16.81 18.38
C TYR A 742 12.64 17.59 18.09
N ALA A 743 11.59 16.85 17.78
CA ALA A 743 10.29 17.41 17.43
C ALA A 743 9.28 17.24 18.57
N GLU A 744 8.74 18.35 19.09
CA GLU A 744 7.82 18.31 20.26
C GLU A 744 6.32 18.51 19.94
N ALA A 745 5.94 19.50 19.11
CA ALA A 745 4.53 19.79 18.74
C ALA A 745 4.30 19.60 17.23
N LYS A 746 3.56 20.49 16.52
CA LYS A 746 3.43 20.62 15.03
C LYS A 746 4.16 21.85 14.43
N ALA A 747 5.09 22.44 15.18
CA ALA A 747 6.02 23.50 14.79
C ALA A 747 7.29 23.06 13.97
N GLN A 748 8.35 23.86 13.99
CA GLN A 748 9.72 23.53 13.58
C GLN A 748 10.47 22.69 14.66
N PRO A 749 11.35 21.73 14.30
CA PRO A 749 12.17 21.01 15.29
C PRO A 749 13.22 21.90 15.97
N SER A 750 13.26 21.83 17.29
CA SER A 750 14.30 22.42 18.12
C SER A 750 15.60 21.62 17.99
N VAL A 751 16.74 22.31 17.87
CA VAL A 751 18.08 21.71 18.05
C VAL A 751 18.12 21.04 19.42
N ASP A 752 18.58 19.80 19.48
CA ASP A 752 18.57 19.03 20.73
C ASP A 752 19.72 19.46 21.68
N GLU A 753 19.66 18.97 22.92
CA GLU A 753 20.72 19.13 23.92
C GLU A 753 21.91 18.19 23.65
N SER A 754 21.73 17.14 22.85
CA SER A 754 22.78 16.24 22.34
C SER A 754 23.17 16.53 20.86
N GLN A 755 24.08 15.71 20.33
CA GLN A 755 24.42 15.60 18.90
C GLN A 755 24.90 14.17 18.66
N ASP A 756 23.97 13.24 18.47
CA ASP A 756 24.23 11.82 18.22
C ASP A 756 24.22 11.46 16.72
N TRP A 757 23.76 12.37 15.85
CA TRP A 757 23.99 12.35 14.41
C TRP A 757 25.34 13.00 14.02
N GLU A 758 26.31 12.18 13.62
CA GLU A 758 27.65 12.64 13.23
C GLU A 758 27.78 12.81 11.70
N LEU A 759 27.90 14.07 11.22
CA LEU A 759 28.19 14.40 9.83
C LEU A 759 29.57 13.87 9.39
N VAL A 760 29.60 13.07 8.32
CA VAL A 760 30.82 12.52 7.70
C VAL A 760 31.30 13.43 6.56
N SER A 761 30.39 13.84 5.68
CA SER A 761 30.68 14.74 4.55
C SER A 761 29.40 15.27 3.91
N GLY A 762 29.49 16.36 3.15
CA GLY A 762 28.42 16.76 2.24
C GLY A 762 28.92 17.68 1.13
N TYR A 763 28.19 17.72 0.01
CA TYR A 763 28.44 18.64 -1.10
C TYR A 763 27.14 18.99 -1.83
N GLU A 764 27.08 20.20 -2.39
CA GLU A 764 26.05 20.62 -3.34
C GLU A 764 26.66 20.68 -4.75
N ASN A 765 25.84 20.39 -5.75
CA ASN A 765 26.09 20.67 -7.15
C ASN A 765 24.85 21.33 -7.79
N GLY A 766 24.93 21.72 -9.06
CA GLY A 766 23.88 22.50 -9.73
C GLY A 766 22.51 21.85 -9.90
N THR A 767 22.27 20.63 -9.40
CA THR A 767 20.94 20.01 -9.29
C THR A 767 20.71 19.19 -8.01
N HIS A 768 21.72 18.93 -7.17
CA HIS A 768 21.57 18.07 -5.98
C HIS A 768 22.43 18.49 -4.80
N THR A 769 21.90 18.24 -3.60
CA THR A 769 22.57 18.28 -2.31
C THR A 769 22.76 16.84 -1.83
N VAL A 770 23.99 16.50 -1.47
CA VAL A 770 24.34 15.15 -0.97
C VAL A 770 24.95 15.29 0.42
N LEU A 771 24.37 14.59 1.40
CA LEU A 771 24.83 14.57 2.79
C LEU A 771 25.06 13.12 3.23
N ARG A 772 26.20 12.86 3.87
CA ARG A 772 26.58 11.56 4.43
C ARG A 772 26.86 11.71 5.92
N PHE A 773 26.20 10.92 6.75
CA PHE A 773 26.21 11.04 8.20
C PHE A 773 25.97 9.68 8.86
N ASN A 774 26.24 9.57 10.17
CA ASN A 774 26.17 8.28 10.88
C ASN A 774 25.64 8.43 12.30
N ARG A 775 24.96 7.40 12.80
CA ARG A 775 24.26 7.38 14.10
C ARG A 775 24.43 6.00 14.75
N LYS A 776 24.55 5.94 16.08
CA LYS A 776 24.64 4.65 16.80
C LYS A 776 23.28 3.94 16.80
N LEU A 777 23.27 2.61 16.88
CA LEU A 777 22.00 1.86 16.98
C LEU A 777 21.29 2.09 18.33
N THR A 778 22.05 2.45 19.37
CA THR A 778 21.52 2.88 20.67
C THR A 778 22.44 3.95 21.23
N THR A 779 21.87 5.03 21.75
CA THR A 779 22.60 6.17 22.30
C THR A 779 22.43 6.23 23.83
N CYS A 780 22.58 7.40 24.43
CA CYS A 780 22.33 7.62 25.86
C CYS A 780 21.40 8.81 26.13
N ASP A 781 20.85 9.44 25.09
CA ASP A 781 19.69 10.32 25.26
C ASP A 781 18.41 9.48 25.44
N VAL A 782 17.34 10.14 25.84
CA VAL A 782 15.98 9.59 26.03
C VAL A 782 14.96 10.18 25.06
N ARG A 783 15.38 11.14 24.22
CA ARG A 783 14.66 11.66 23.07
C ARG A 783 14.87 10.78 21.83
N ASP A 784 16.08 10.25 21.72
CA ASP A 784 16.57 9.37 20.66
C ASP A 784 15.77 8.09 20.46
N ARG A 785 15.72 7.62 19.20
CA ARG A 785 15.11 6.35 18.80
C ARG A 785 16.12 5.21 18.76
N VAL A 786 15.77 4.06 19.34
CA VAL A 786 16.58 2.84 19.21
C VAL A 786 16.41 2.30 17.79
N ILE A 787 17.50 1.90 17.15
CA ILE A 787 17.47 1.15 15.89
C ILE A 787 17.80 -0.31 16.22
N ASN A 788 16.85 -1.18 15.93
CA ASN A 788 16.90 -2.63 16.17
C ASN A 788 16.40 -3.38 14.92
N GLU A 789 16.06 -4.65 15.06
CA GLU A 789 15.53 -5.47 13.96
C GLU A 789 13.99 -5.34 13.82
N ASP A 790 13.38 -4.30 14.40
CA ASP A 790 11.99 -3.88 14.21
C ASP A 790 11.86 -2.89 13.02
N THR A 791 10.67 -2.77 12.40
CA THR A 791 10.42 -1.74 11.37
C THR A 791 10.35 -0.35 12.00
N LEU A 792 10.98 0.65 11.38
CA LEU A 792 10.96 2.06 11.81
C LEU A 792 10.17 2.93 10.84
N ARG A 793 10.08 4.24 11.12
CA ARG A 793 9.53 5.26 10.21
C ARG A 793 10.59 6.33 9.94
N VAL A 794 11.10 6.38 8.71
CA VAL A 794 12.20 7.24 8.27
C VAL A 794 11.64 8.45 7.51
N LEU A 795 11.54 9.54 8.27
CA LEU A 795 11.09 10.84 7.78
C LEU A 795 12.12 11.44 6.82
N TRP A 796 11.69 12.19 5.78
CA TRP A 796 12.62 12.88 4.88
C TRP A 796 12.09 14.20 4.30
N ALA A 797 12.95 15.21 4.19
CA ALA A 797 12.55 16.57 3.84
C ALA A 797 13.59 17.33 3.01
N TRP A 798 13.21 18.36 2.22
CA TRP A 798 14.20 19.23 1.56
C TRP A 798 13.69 20.56 1.00
N HIS A 799 14.58 21.53 0.78
CA HIS A 799 14.23 22.82 0.16
C HIS A 799 15.35 23.40 -0.69
N ASP A 800 14.95 24.08 -1.78
CA ASP A 800 15.87 24.81 -2.67
C ASP A 800 16.49 26.08 -2.08
N GLN A 801 16.35 26.36 -0.78
CA GLN A 801 17.02 27.49 -0.10
C GLN A 801 17.63 27.09 1.25
N ASP A 802 18.96 27.21 1.34
CA ASP A 802 19.74 27.16 2.59
C ASP A 802 19.15 28.03 3.73
N PRO A 803 19.32 27.62 5.01
CA PRO A 803 19.09 28.50 6.17
C PRO A 803 19.94 29.77 6.10
N GLU A 804 19.44 30.93 6.57
CA GLU A 804 20.23 32.17 6.55
C GLU A 804 21.47 32.10 7.46
N GLU A 805 21.37 31.52 8.66
CA GLU A 805 22.48 31.37 9.60
C GLU A 805 23.18 30.00 9.51
N GLU A 806 24.53 30.01 9.50
CA GLU A 806 25.40 28.83 9.72
C GLU A 806 25.11 28.10 11.05
N SER A 807 24.42 28.75 11.99
CA SER A 807 24.09 28.21 13.31
C SER A 807 22.96 27.17 13.28
N GLY A 808 22.07 27.23 12.27
CA GLY A 808 20.81 26.49 12.25
C GLY A 808 19.82 26.84 13.38
N VAL A 809 20.11 27.82 14.26
CA VAL A 809 19.30 28.10 15.46
C VAL A 809 17.97 28.77 15.14
N SER A 810 17.90 29.55 14.06
CA SER A 810 16.64 30.00 13.46
C SER A 810 15.78 28.85 12.93
N GLY A 811 16.42 27.70 12.68
CA GLY A 811 15.93 26.65 11.81
C GLY A 811 16.02 27.00 10.32
N PRO A 812 15.67 26.04 9.46
CA PRO A 812 15.74 26.19 8.00
C PRO A 812 14.52 26.89 7.42
N THR A 813 14.63 27.38 6.19
CA THR A 813 13.45 27.81 5.41
C THR A 813 12.51 26.63 5.28
N TYR A 814 11.25 26.78 5.63
CA TYR A 814 10.32 25.67 5.54
C TYR A 814 10.23 25.14 4.10
N HIS A 815 10.27 23.82 3.98
CA HIS A 815 10.83 23.07 2.85
C HIS A 815 10.06 23.16 1.53
N GLY A 816 9.10 24.06 1.44
CA GLY A 816 7.99 23.72 0.58
C GLY A 816 7.37 22.44 1.10
N THR A 817 6.48 21.97 0.28
CA THR A 817 5.80 20.76 0.58
C THR A 817 6.78 19.58 0.27
N ASN A 818 8.14 19.75 0.17
CA ASN A 818 9.13 18.78 -0.38
C ASN A 818 9.68 17.81 0.65
N ARG A 819 9.18 16.58 0.57
CA ARG A 819 9.17 15.63 1.67
C ARG A 819 8.27 14.42 1.37
N GLY A 820 8.42 13.37 2.19
CA GLY A 820 7.70 12.10 2.15
C GLY A 820 7.84 11.31 3.44
N ALA A 821 6.98 10.34 3.57
CA ALA A 821 6.96 9.41 4.69
C ALA A 821 7.53 8.07 4.20
N ARG A 822 8.45 7.39 4.88
CA ARG A 822 8.84 6.01 4.51
C ARG A 822 8.99 5.15 5.76
N ALA A 823 8.59 3.89 5.76
CA ALA A 823 9.00 2.98 6.83
C ALA A 823 10.44 2.47 6.53
N THR A 824 11.12 1.74 7.42
CA THR A 824 12.31 0.93 7.03
C THR A 824 12.75 -0.11 8.08
N LEU A 825 13.15 -1.32 7.66
CA LEU A 825 14.00 -2.25 8.45
C LEU A 825 15.45 -1.90 8.16
N LEU A 826 15.92 -0.86 8.83
CA LEU A 826 17.28 -0.37 8.69
C LEU A 826 18.34 -1.46 8.94
N LEU A 827 18.02 -2.50 9.72
CA LEU A 827 18.92 -3.62 10.05
C LEU A 827 18.65 -4.93 9.28
N ASN A 828 17.86 -4.93 8.21
CA ASN A 828 17.65 -6.17 7.45
C ASN A 828 18.95 -6.70 6.80
N ARG A 829 19.08 -8.02 6.70
CA ARG A 829 20.28 -8.75 6.28
C ARG A 829 20.17 -9.24 4.83
N LYS A 830 20.31 -8.34 3.84
CA LYS A 830 20.49 -8.77 2.44
C LYS A 830 21.76 -9.64 2.32
N LEU A 831 21.59 -10.90 1.93
CA LEU A 831 22.70 -11.77 1.54
C LEU A 831 23.25 -11.28 0.20
N THR A 832 24.51 -10.91 0.13
CA THR A 832 25.13 -10.50 -1.15
C THR A 832 25.19 -11.67 -2.12
N GLU A 833 24.87 -11.42 -3.40
CA GLU A 833 25.10 -12.39 -4.48
C GLU A 833 26.54 -12.91 -4.43
N THR A 834 26.68 -14.21 -4.14
CA THR A 834 28.00 -14.83 -4.17
C THR A 834 28.24 -15.31 -5.60
N PRO A 835 29.30 -14.84 -6.31
CA PRO A 835 29.43 -15.07 -7.75
C PRO A 835 29.51 -16.56 -8.09
N THR A 836 28.40 -17.10 -8.61
CA THR A 836 28.25 -18.52 -8.97
C THR A 836 29.34 -18.94 -9.95
N THR A 837 30.11 -19.96 -9.58
CA THR A 837 31.24 -20.47 -10.39
C THR A 837 30.79 -21.25 -11.63
N GLY A 838 29.54 -21.71 -11.64
CA GLY A 838 28.92 -22.46 -12.74
C GLY A 838 28.15 -21.59 -13.72
N THR A 839 27.48 -22.24 -14.67
CA THR A 839 26.48 -21.58 -15.51
C THR A 839 25.19 -21.40 -14.70
N THR A 840 24.84 -20.15 -14.44
CA THR A 840 23.50 -19.78 -13.94
C THR A 840 22.63 -19.41 -15.12
N TYR A 841 21.36 -19.78 -15.04
CA TYR A 841 20.33 -19.49 -16.02
C TYR A 841 19.23 -18.69 -15.32
N SER A 842 18.65 -17.73 -16.02
CA SER A 842 17.31 -17.25 -15.69
C SER A 842 16.28 -18.05 -16.49
N PHE A 843 15.16 -18.33 -15.85
CA PHE A 843 13.88 -18.27 -16.55
C PHE A 843 13.00 -17.34 -15.77
N ASP A 844 12.26 -16.57 -16.53
CA ASP A 844 11.37 -15.59 -15.96
C ASP A 844 9.97 -16.21 -16.11
N LEU A 845 9.24 -16.38 -15.02
CA LEU A 845 7.90 -16.97 -15.08
C LEU A 845 6.94 -15.87 -15.57
N LEU A 846 7.08 -15.56 -16.87
CA LEU A 846 6.52 -14.37 -17.51
C LEU A 846 5.03 -14.51 -17.77
N MET A 847 4.29 -13.60 -17.19
CA MET A 847 2.85 -13.66 -17.10
C MET A 847 2.16 -12.95 -18.26
N ASN A 848 0.96 -13.35 -18.70
CA ASN A 848 0.33 -12.69 -19.84
C ASN A 848 -1.12 -12.23 -19.64
N ASN A 849 -1.32 -10.92 -19.79
CA ASN A 849 -2.41 -10.10 -19.30
C ASN A 849 -3.09 -10.69 -18.04
N VAL A 850 -2.82 -10.14 -16.85
CA VAL A 850 -3.85 -10.04 -15.79
C VAL A 850 -4.30 -8.62 -15.83
N PRO A 851 -5.49 -8.52 -16.34
CA PRO A 851 -6.23 -7.31 -16.19
C PRO A 851 -6.94 -7.18 -14.81
N ILE A 852 -7.29 -5.97 -14.41
CA ILE A 852 -7.04 -5.42 -13.06
C ILE A 852 -8.31 -4.79 -12.41
N PRO A 853 -9.20 -5.56 -11.76
CA PRO A 853 -10.54 -5.23 -11.30
C PRO A 853 -10.86 -3.86 -10.70
N ASP A 854 -12.17 -3.62 -10.59
CA ASP A 854 -12.75 -2.29 -10.39
C ASP A 854 -14.09 -2.16 -9.57
N ASN A 855 -14.77 -3.23 -9.15
CA ASN A 855 -15.86 -3.20 -8.15
C ASN A 855 -15.57 -3.27 -6.58
N GLN A 856 -14.39 -2.98 -5.96
CA GLN A 856 -14.04 -3.42 -4.56
C GLN A 856 -12.67 -2.96 -3.82
N ASP A 857 -12.06 -3.54 -2.70
CA ASP A 857 -10.63 -3.59 -2.04
C ASP A 857 -9.69 -4.91 -1.48
N THR A 858 -9.22 -6.02 -2.22
CA THR A 858 -8.49 -7.44 -2.28
C THR A 858 -9.06 -8.93 -2.59
N THR A 859 -8.65 -9.75 -3.63
CA THR A 859 -8.57 -11.27 -3.89
C THR A 859 -7.63 -11.88 -4.97
N TYR A 860 -7.35 -13.16 -4.92
CA TYR A 860 -6.30 -13.86 -5.60
C TYR A 860 -6.53 -14.02 -7.11
N TRP A 861 -5.46 -14.07 -7.94
CA TRP A 861 -5.21 -14.57 -9.32
C TRP A 861 -5.09 -16.20 -9.28
N CYS A 862 -4.44 -16.97 -10.20
CA CYS A 862 -4.11 -18.45 -10.31
C CYS A 862 -3.53 -19.03 -11.72
N ARG A 863 -2.24 -19.00 -12.18
CA ARG A 863 -1.81 -19.58 -13.54
C ARG A 863 -0.77 -20.67 -13.70
N VAL A 864 -1.11 -21.75 -14.40
CA VAL A 864 -0.10 -22.72 -14.84
C VAL A 864 0.89 -22.17 -15.87
N PHE A 865 2.14 -22.18 -15.45
CA PHE A 865 3.31 -22.26 -16.31
C PHE A 865 3.66 -23.70 -16.58
N GLN A 866 4.21 -23.94 -17.76
CA GLN A 866 5.16 -25.02 -17.92
C GLN A 866 6.49 -24.61 -17.28
N MET A 867 6.95 -25.37 -16.27
CA MET A 867 8.33 -25.26 -15.80
C MET A 867 9.30 -25.62 -16.93
N PRO A 868 10.52 -25.04 -16.97
CA PRO A 868 11.54 -25.40 -17.95
C PRO A 868 11.71 -26.92 -18.06
N ASN A 869 11.55 -27.43 -19.28
CA ASN A 869 11.65 -28.87 -19.56
C ASN A 869 13.12 -29.31 -19.54
N LEU A 870 13.64 -29.53 -18.32
CA LEU A 870 15.04 -29.79 -18.05
C LEU A 870 15.36 -31.29 -18.12
N PRO A 871 16.56 -31.68 -18.58
CA PRO A 871 16.93 -33.10 -18.75
C PRO A 871 17.24 -33.83 -17.44
N SER A 872 17.25 -33.10 -16.31
CA SER A 872 17.57 -33.56 -14.96
C SER A 872 17.18 -32.49 -13.95
N LYS A 873 17.11 -32.85 -12.66
CA LYS A 873 16.95 -31.91 -11.55
C LYS A 873 17.93 -30.74 -11.63
N HIS A 874 17.44 -29.54 -11.34
CA HIS A 874 18.20 -28.31 -11.12
C HIS A 874 17.82 -27.68 -9.76
N HIS A 875 18.53 -26.64 -9.34
CA HIS A 875 18.19 -25.84 -8.16
C HIS A 875 17.92 -24.39 -8.51
N ILE A 876 16.81 -23.84 -7.98
CA ILE A 876 16.60 -22.39 -7.87
C ILE A 876 17.50 -21.87 -6.74
N ILE A 877 18.16 -20.74 -6.96
CA ILE A 877 19.21 -20.20 -6.07
C ILE A 877 19.06 -18.72 -5.73
N LYS A 878 18.34 -17.96 -6.57
CA LYS A 878 17.88 -16.61 -6.29
C LYS A 878 16.48 -16.46 -6.87
N VAL A 879 15.68 -15.79 -6.09
CA VAL A 879 14.30 -15.41 -6.35
C VAL A 879 14.34 -13.89 -6.49
N GLU A 880 14.32 -13.42 -7.74
CA GLU A 880 14.49 -12.01 -8.10
C GLU A 880 13.16 -11.29 -8.33
N PRO A 881 12.66 -10.55 -7.34
CA PRO A 881 11.64 -9.57 -7.56
C PRO A 881 12.18 -8.42 -8.40
N ILE A 882 11.38 -7.95 -9.34
CA ILE A 882 11.95 -7.30 -10.51
C ILE A 882 11.21 -6.00 -10.95
N ILE A 883 10.09 -5.65 -10.27
CA ILE A 883 9.49 -4.31 -10.08
C ILE A 883 8.56 -3.71 -11.17
N THR A 884 7.60 -2.81 -10.81
CA THR A 884 6.30 -2.64 -11.54
C THR A 884 5.52 -1.30 -11.43
N PRO A 885 4.67 -0.92 -12.40
CA PRO A 885 4.10 0.42 -12.53
C PRO A 885 2.75 0.83 -11.98
N GLY A 886 2.71 2.12 -11.76
CA GLY A 886 1.68 2.85 -11.09
C GLY A 886 2.23 3.45 -9.80
N ASN A 887 3.46 3.05 -9.39
CA ASN A 887 3.58 2.46 -8.06
C ASN A 887 4.85 2.67 -7.13
N ASP A 888 4.66 2.90 -5.78
CA ASP A 888 5.40 2.34 -4.59
C ASP A 888 4.65 1.69 -3.31
N GLY A 889 3.31 1.45 -3.22
CA GLY A 889 2.70 0.15 -2.69
C GLY A 889 1.26 -0.56 -3.10
N ILE A 890 0.73 -1.61 -3.94
CA ILE A 890 0.79 -2.58 -5.23
C ILE A 890 1.07 -4.12 -5.11
N PHE A 891 2.11 -4.84 -5.60
CA PHE A 891 2.28 -6.34 -5.61
C PHE A 891 2.00 -7.07 -4.19
N HIS A 892 2.88 -7.69 -3.35
CA HIS A 892 2.68 -8.35 -1.96
C HIS A 892 3.01 -9.83 -1.45
N HIS A 893 2.59 -10.99 -2.00
CA HIS A 893 3.03 -12.36 -1.72
C HIS A 893 2.96 -13.38 -2.84
N VAL A 894 3.92 -14.30 -3.05
CA VAL A 894 3.86 -15.51 -3.94
C VAL A 894 4.56 -16.70 -3.20
N LEU A 895 4.39 -17.96 -3.66
CA LEU A 895 5.12 -19.21 -3.38
C LEU A 895 5.28 -20.11 -4.68
N LEU A 896 5.68 -21.42 -4.65
CA LEU A 896 5.41 -22.47 -5.72
C LEU A 896 5.20 -23.92 -5.18
N TYR A 897 4.51 -24.88 -5.85
CA TYR A 897 4.34 -26.31 -5.44
C TYR A 897 5.38 -27.15 -6.22
N LYS A 898 5.02 -28.38 -6.60
CA LYS A 898 4.71 -28.63 -8.02
C LYS A 898 3.36 -29.34 -8.13
N CYS A 899 2.80 -29.43 -9.34
CA CYS A 899 1.45 -29.96 -9.44
C CYS A 899 1.43 -31.48 -9.33
N ARG A 900 0.52 -31.98 -8.52
CA ARG A 900 0.05 -33.36 -8.49
C ARG A 900 -0.41 -33.75 -9.91
N THR A 901 0.15 -34.83 -10.46
CA THR A 901 0.08 -35.11 -11.90
C THR A 901 -1.34 -35.32 -12.44
N ILE A 902 -1.88 -34.33 -13.16
CA ILE A 902 -3.19 -34.37 -13.83
C ILE A 902 -3.11 -35.18 -15.14
N PRO A 903 -3.87 -36.28 -15.29
CA PRO A 903 -3.82 -37.13 -16.47
C PRO A 903 -4.67 -36.56 -17.62
N ASN A 904 -4.04 -35.74 -18.46
CA ASN A 904 -4.61 -34.91 -19.53
C ASN A 904 -5.33 -33.66 -18.98
N ILE A 905 -4.53 -32.64 -18.64
CA ILE A 905 -4.96 -31.24 -18.77
C ILE A 905 -5.53 -31.05 -20.18
N THR A 906 -6.71 -30.45 -20.28
CA THR A 906 -7.47 -30.25 -21.53
C THR A 906 -7.41 -28.83 -22.09
N ILE A 907 -6.96 -27.85 -21.30
CA ILE A 907 -6.76 -26.46 -21.70
C ILE A 907 -5.26 -26.15 -21.64
N VAL A 908 -4.69 -25.57 -22.71
CA VAL A 908 -3.24 -25.48 -22.86
C VAL A 908 -2.70 -24.28 -22.07
N PRO A 909 -1.77 -24.46 -21.10
CA PRO A 909 -1.28 -23.36 -20.26
C PRO A 909 -0.40 -22.31 -20.97
N GLU A 910 -0.02 -22.55 -22.24
CA GLU A 910 0.64 -21.53 -23.06
C GLU A 910 -0.37 -20.62 -23.77
N GLU A 911 -1.64 -21.04 -23.92
CA GLU A 911 -2.62 -20.29 -24.72
C GLU A 911 -3.51 -19.36 -23.88
N HIS A 912 -3.67 -19.55 -22.57
CA HIS A 912 -4.84 -19.04 -21.83
C HIS A 912 -4.42 -18.11 -20.65
N PRO A 913 -5.11 -17.01 -20.26
CA PRO A 913 -4.51 -15.91 -19.43
C PRO A 913 -5.24 -15.38 -18.17
N GLY A 914 -6.37 -16.00 -17.86
CA GLY A 914 -7.34 -15.63 -16.83
C GLY A 914 -8.28 -16.81 -16.65
N HIS A 915 -9.15 -16.82 -15.66
CA HIS A 915 -10.27 -15.88 -15.51
C HIS A 915 -11.12 -16.50 -14.39
N ALA A 916 -11.19 -15.89 -13.19
CA ALA A 916 -11.67 -16.46 -11.90
C ALA A 916 -10.73 -17.68 -11.42
N CYS A 917 -10.58 -18.23 -10.16
CA CYS A 917 -10.22 -19.64 -9.61
C CYS A 917 -11.26 -20.75 -9.06
N GLN A 918 -12.19 -20.65 -8.08
CA GLN A 918 -13.29 -21.64 -7.67
C GLN A 918 -14.72 -21.38 -8.24
N SER A 919 -14.90 -20.25 -8.90
CA SER A 919 -16.12 -19.74 -9.52
C SER A 919 -16.54 -20.86 -10.43
N PRO A 920 -17.85 -20.99 -10.65
CA PRO A 920 -18.38 -21.87 -11.65
C PRO A 920 -17.63 -21.89 -13.00
N ASN A 921 -16.86 -20.84 -13.33
CA ASN A 921 -16.08 -20.70 -14.56
C ASN A 921 -14.73 -21.49 -14.59
N MET A 922 -14.27 -22.15 -13.52
CA MET A 922 -13.00 -22.91 -13.55
C MET A 922 -13.14 -24.25 -14.29
N PRO A 923 -12.11 -24.72 -15.01
CA PRO A 923 -12.01 -26.08 -15.50
C PRO A 923 -11.71 -27.08 -14.40
N SER A 924 -12.45 -28.17 -14.48
CA SER A 924 -12.37 -29.40 -13.68
C SER A 924 -11.01 -30.09 -13.57
N ASP A 925 -10.04 -29.78 -14.44
CA ASP A 925 -8.72 -30.40 -14.48
C ASP A 925 -7.80 -29.91 -13.34
N TRP A 926 -8.26 -28.88 -12.62
CA TRP A 926 -7.50 -27.65 -12.61
C TRP A 926 -7.86 -26.66 -11.51
N TYR A 927 -8.59 -26.93 -10.43
CA TYR A 927 -9.19 -28.11 -9.82
C TYR A 927 -8.30 -29.38 -9.53
N GLY A 928 -6.96 -29.34 -9.54
CA GLY A 928 -6.10 -30.54 -9.29
C GLY A 928 -5.04 -30.49 -8.17
N CYS A 929 -4.55 -29.30 -7.82
CA CYS A 929 -3.30 -29.07 -7.08
C CYS A 929 -3.35 -28.08 -5.89
N TYR A 930 -4.53 -27.71 -5.34
CA TYR A 930 -4.68 -26.74 -4.22
C TYR A 930 -3.96 -27.32 -3.00
N GLY A 931 -2.90 -26.62 -2.56
CA GLY A 931 -2.16 -26.94 -1.36
C GLY A 931 -1.18 -28.10 -1.58
N GLY A 932 -0.27 -27.94 -2.54
CA GLY A 932 0.83 -28.85 -2.88
C GLY A 932 2.06 -28.79 -1.94
N SER A 933 3.19 -28.18 -2.33
CA SER A 933 4.47 -28.09 -1.57
C SER A 933 5.45 -26.90 -1.86
N ILE A 934 5.60 -25.92 -0.96
CA ILE A 934 6.21 -24.57 -1.17
C ILE A 934 7.59 -24.59 -1.84
N VAL A 935 7.90 -23.56 -2.64
CA VAL A 935 9.18 -23.34 -3.35
C VAL A 935 9.88 -22.04 -3.01
N ALA A 936 9.14 -20.97 -2.74
CA ALA A 936 9.73 -19.72 -2.25
C ALA A 936 8.70 -18.90 -1.47
N ALA A 937 9.18 -17.76 -0.97
CA ALA A 937 8.57 -16.94 0.05
C ALA A 937 9.43 -15.63 0.13
N TRP A 938 8.82 -14.45 -0.04
CA TRP A 938 9.33 -13.06 -0.12
C TRP A 938 8.10 -12.17 -0.33
N ALA A 939 8.36 -10.86 -0.35
CA ALA A 939 7.49 -9.88 -0.98
C ALA A 939 8.06 -8.44 -0.87
N ILE A 940 7.26 -7.36 -0.96
CA ILE A 940 7.72 -5.95 -0.82
C ILE A 940 8.68 -5.74 0.33
N GLY A 941 9.73 -5.02 -0.01
CA GLY A 941 10.80 -4.59 0.88
C GLY A 941 11.74 -5.62 1.34
N GLY A 942 11.28 -6.87 1.40
CA GLY A 942 11.96 -7.85 0.61
C GLY A 942 12.64 -7.17 -0.59
N GLY A 943 13.96 -7.10 -0.48
CA GLY A 943 14.78 -7.33 -1.65
C GLY A 943 14.87 -8.82 -1.89
N ASP A 944 15.38 -9.14 -3.06
CA ASP A 944 15.59 -10.46 -3.62
C ASP A 944 15.94 -11.54 -2.58
N VAL A 945 15.20 -12.67 -2.62
CA VAL A 945 15.51 -13.83 -1.79
C VAL A 945 16.63 -14.62 -2.45
N ILE A 946 17.84 -14.26 -2.02
CA ILE A 946 19.09 -14.94 -2.36
C ILE A 946 19.25 -16.12 -1.39
N TYR A 947 19.09 -17.34 -1.88
CA TYR A 947 19.29 -18.54 -1.05
C TYR A 947 20.77 -18.73 -0.71
N PRO A 948 21.13 -19.07 0.55
CA PRO A 948 22.50 -19.40 0.96
C PRO A 948 23.16 -20.47 0.07
N GLU A 949 24.48 -20.38 -0.14
CA GLU A 949 25.23 -21.24 -1.10
C GLU A 949 25.01 -22.76 -0.95
N HIS A 950 24.60 -23.23 0.22
CA HIS A 950 24.43 -24.65 0.54
C HIS A 950 22.98 -25.18 0.44
N VAL A 951 22.01 -24.32 0.08
CA VAL A 951 20.60 -24.71 -0.11
C VAL A 951 20.06 -24.17 -1.44
N GLY A 952 19.22 -24.94 -2.12
CA GLY A 952 18.52 -24.50 -3.32
C GLY A 952 17.23 -25.27 -3.50
N TYR A 953 16.29 -24.74 -4.28
CA TYR A 953 14.99 -25.38 -4.40
C TYR A 953 14.94 -26.40 -5.55
N PRO A 954 14.50 -27.67 -5.32
CA PRO A 954 14.44 -28.72 -6.32
C PRO A 954 13.39 -28.49 -7.43
N ILE A 955 13.85 -28.40 -8.69
CA ILE A 955 12.97 -28.39 -9.87
C ILE A 955 13.34 -29.49 -10.87
N SER A 956 12.37 -30.00 -11.64
CA SER A 956 12.52 -31.10 -12.61
C SER A 956 12.99 -32.42 -11.99
N ASP A 957 12.31 -32.86 -10.92
CA ASP A 957 12.53 -34.15 -10.25
C ASP A 957 11.49 -35.24 -10.65
N SER A 958 11.46 -36.36 -9.92
CA SER A 958 10.59 -37.52 -10.24
C SER A 958 9.15 -37.41 -9.78
N GLU A 959 8.81 -36.37 -9.00
CA GLU A 959 7.45 -36.05 -8.52
C GLU A 959 6.92 -34.77 -9.20
N ASP A 960 7.68 -34.23 -10.15
CA ASP A 960 7.35 -33.04 -10.91
C ASP A 960 6.39 -33.37 -12.06
N SER A 961 5.28 -32.64 -12.14
CA SER A 961 4.40 -32.64 -13.32
C SER A 961 4.96 -31.82 -14.48
N GLY A 962 5.96 -30.98 -14.23
CA GLY A 962 6.46 -29.97 -15.15
C GLY A 962 5.52 -28.77 -15.28
N TYR A 963 4.55 -28.62 -14.37
CA TYR A 963 3.53 -27.58 -14.42
C TYR A 963 3.25 -26.97 -13.06
N VAL A 964 3.08 -25.64 -13.07
CA VAL A 964 3.08 -24.83 -11.87
C VAL A 964 2.18 -23.58 -11.98
N LEU A 965 1.09 -23.51 -11.20
CA LEU A 965 0.15 -22.39 -11.01
C LEU A 965 0.60 -21.15 -10.21
N MET A 966 0.72 -20.05 -10.87
CA MET A 966 0.94 -18.76 -10.29
C MET A 966 -0.20 -18.36 -9.31
N GLU A 967 -0.06 -18.45 -7.95
CA GLU A 967 -0.75 -17.54 -6.99
C GLU A 967 0.09 -16.65 -6.15
N VAL A 968 -0.54 -15.57 -5.70
CA VAL A 968 0.08 -14.34 -5.32
C VAL A 968 -0.85 -13.51 -4.37
N HIS A 969 -0.67 -12.20 -4.15
CA HIS A 969 -1.70 -11.19 -3.77
C HIS A 969 -1.10 -9.83 -4.04
N TYR A 970 -1.55 -9.13 -5.06
CA TYR A 970 -1.59 -7.71 -5.37
C TYR A 970 -2.05 -6.70 -4.23
N ASP A 971 -2.17 -5.36 -4.39
CA ASP A 971 -2.58 -4.29 -3.40
C ASP A 971 -3.31 -3.09 -4.00
N ASN A 972 -4.45 -2.65 -3.44
CA ASN A 972 -5.30 -1.56 -3.94
C ASN A 972 -6.25 -1.20 -2.73
N PRO A 973 -5.96 -0.33 -1.71
CA PRO A 973 -6.90 0.41 -0.77
C PRO A 973 -7.30 2.00 -0.77
N GLN A 974 -7.49 2.74 -1.90
CA GLN A 974 -8.31 3.94 -2.31
C GLN A 974 -8.74 4.08 -3.85
N LEU A 975 -7.93 4.09 -4.95
CA LEU A 975 -8.05 3.55 -6.40
C LEU A 975 -7.62 4.36 -7.66
N GLU A 976 -6.94 3.79 -8.68
CA GLU A 976 -6.83 4.36 -10.05
C GLU A 976 -7.20 3.43 -11.22
N SER A 977 -7.09 3.96 -12.44
CA SER A 977 -7.69 3.47 -13.68
C SER A 977 -6.68 2.98 -14.69
N GLY A 978 -7.18 2.20 -15.66
CA GLY A 978 -6.42 1.74 -16.81
C GLY A 978 -5.22 0.85 -16.57
N MET A 979 -4.89 0.68 -15.30
CA MET A 979 -3.97 -0.23 -14.67
C MET A 979 -4.00 -1.59 -15.36
N TYR A 980 -3.43 -1.86 -16.53
CA TYR A 980 -3.06 -3.23 -16.94
C TYR A 980 -1.50 -3.24 -16.88
N ASP A 981 -0.79 -4.31 -16.41
CA ASP A 981 0.67 -4.27 -16.06
C ASP A 981 1.57 -5.65 -16.12
N SER A 982 2.96 -5.73 -16.29
CA SER A 982 3.87 -6.91 -16.79
C SER A 982 5.44 -7.10 -16.67
N SER A 983 5.92 -8.35 -16.92
CA SER A 983 7.25 -8.99 -16.71
C SER A 983 7.17 -10.51 -16.39
N GLY A 984 7.75 -10.95 -15.25
CA GLY A 984 7.73 -12.29 -14.61
C GLY A 984 8.98 -12.50 -13.73
N ILE A 985 8.96 -13.13 -12.53
CA ILE A 985 10.25 -13.15 -11.81
C ILE A 985 11.20 -14.06 -12.53
N ARG A 986 12.41 -13.58 -12.47
CA ARG A 986 13.62 -14.28 -12.77
C ARG A 986 13.94 -15.26 -11.64
N MET A 987 13.50 -16.50 -11.82
CA MET A 987 14.14 -17.62 -11.13
C MET A 987 15.57 -17.74 -11.67
N MET A 988 16.55 -17.36 -10.87
CA MET A 988 17.92 -17.79 -11.15
C MET A 988 18.07 -19.24 -10.70
N TYR A 989 18.42 -20.12 -11.63
CA TYR A 989 18.60 -21.55 -11.39
C TYR A 989 19.91 -22.07 -11.97
N THR A 990 20.37 -23.21 -11.46
CA THR A 990 21.62 -23.83 -11.88
C THR A 990 21.56 -25.37 -11.91
N PRO A 991 22.26 -26.04 -12.85
CA PRO A 991 22.51 -27.48 -12.79
C PRO A 991 23.51 -27.87 -11.68
N GLU A 992 24.22 -26.92 -11.08
CA GLU A 992 25.14 -27.17 -9.97
C GLU A 992 24.37 -27.28 -8.65
N LEU A 993 23.76 -28.44 -8.43
CA LEU A 993 22.97 -28.75 -7.23
C LEU A 993 23.77 -28.44 -5.96
N ARG A 994 23.16 -27.64 -5.08
CA ARG A 994 23.63 -27.32 -3.73
C ARG A 994 23.38 -28.51 -2.78
N ASP A 995 23.99 -28.47 -1.60
CA ASP A 995 24.02 -29.62 -0.68
C ASP A 995 22.64 -30.05 -0.16
N ASN A 996 21.66 -29.13 -0.08
CA ASN A 996 20.34 -29.41 0.50
C ASN A 996 19.20 -28.87 -0.38
N ASP A 997 18.08 -29.57 -0.37
CA ASP A 997 16.80 -29.07 -0.89
C ASP A 997 16.14 -28.19 0.17
N VAL A 998 15.95 -26.90 -0.14
CA VAL A 998 15.14 -26.01 0.69
C VAL A 998 13.66 -26.25 0.42
N GLY A 999 12.82 -25.98 1.41
CA GLY A 999 11.39 -25.71 1.25
C GLY A 999 11.01 -24.54 2.14
N THR A 1000 9.81 -24.01 1.97
CA THR A 1000 9.19 -23.16 3.00
C THR A 1000 8.21 -24.02 3.79
N LEU A 1001 8.00 -23.70 5.06
CA LEU A 1001 6.94 -24.22 5.92
C LEU A 1001 6.17 -23.03 6.48
N GLU A 1002 4.86 -23.10 6.38
CA GLU A 1002 3.88 -22.29 7.08
C GLU A 1002 3.53 -22.86 8.46
N VAL A 1003 3.29 -21.98 9.43
CA VAL A 1003 2.75 -22.33 10.75
C VAL A 1003 1.77 -21.28 11.27
N GLY A 1004 0.45 -21.54 11.24
CA GLY A 1004 -0.51 -20.47 11.54
C GLY A 1004 -1.87 -20.79 12.14
N VAL A 1005 -2.69 -19.77 12.45
CA VAL A 1005 -4.05 -19.99 12.94
C VAL A 1005 -4.95 -20.17 11.74
N ILE A 1006 -5.08 -21.45 11.35
CA ILE A 1006 -5.92 -21.95 10.24
C ILE A 1006 -7.08 -21.00 10.07
N VAL A 1007 -7.26 -20.55 8.84
CA VAL A 1007 -8.09 -19.42 8.59
C VAL A 1007 -9.46 -19.85 8.17
N ASN A 1008 -10.39 -19.48 9.03
CA ASN A 1008 -11.72 -20.05 9.09
C ASN A 1008 -12.69 -19.09 9.82
N LYS A 1009 -13.89 -19.38 10.40
CA LYS A 1009 -14.85 -18.36 10.95
C LYS A 1009 -15.66 -18.43 12.35
N TYR A 1010 -15.17 -18.95 13.52
CA TYR A 1010 -15.55 -18.76 15.00
C TYR A 1010 -14.75 -17.83 16.05
N HIS A 1011 -13.41 -17.85 16.33
CA HIS A 1011 -12.77 -17.79 17.70
C HIS A 1011 -12.99 -16.63 18.76
N ALA A 1012 -12.02 -15.77 19.15
CA ALA A 1012 -12.00 -15.16 20.54
C ALA A 1012 -11.76 -13.65 20.89
N ILE A 1013 -11.25 -12.71 20.07
CA ILE A 1013 -11.13 -11.24 20.45
C ILE A 1013 -12.42 -10.60 20.96
N PRO A 1014 -12.29 -9.40 21.53
CA PRO A 1014 -13.28 -8.34 21.37
C PRO A 1014 -12.88 -7.17 20.40
N PRO A 1015 -13.84 -6.29 20.08
CA PRO A 1015 -13.54 -4.86 19.85
C PRO A 1015 -12.81 -4.24 21.05
N ARG A 1016 -12.33 -2.99 20.89
CA ARG A 1016 -11.83 -2.15 22.00
C ARG A 1016 -10.68 -2.75 22.81
N ALA A 1017 -9.92 -3.71 22.28
CA ALA A 1017 -8.71 -4.17 22.95
C ALA A 1017 -7.59 -3.14 22.75
N VAL A 1018 -6.72 -2.93 23.74
CA VAL A 1018 -5.42 -2.24 23.53
C VAL A 1018 -4.27 -3.26 23.48
N ASP A 1019 -4.49 -4.48 24.02
CA ASP A 1019 -3.58 -5.64 23.95
C ASP A 1019 -4.33 -7.02 24.10
N PHE A 1020 -5.19 -7.46 23.16
CA PHE A 1020 -5.73 -8.85 23.15
C PHE A 1020 -4.61 -9.88 22.88
N LYS A 1021 -4.86 -11.19 22.89
CA LYS A 1021 -3.86 -12.16 22.42
C LYS A 1021 -4.45 -13.41 21.75
N SER A 1022 -3.85 -13.81 20.62
CA SER A 1022 -3.99 -15.12 19.97
C SER A 1022 -2.58 -15.68 19.72
N ALA A 1023 -2.50 -16.93 19.26
CA ALA A 1023 -1.30 -17.59 18.77
C ALA A 1023 -1.65 -18.91 18.08
N ALA A 1024 -0.87 -19.31 17.09
CA ALA A 1024 -0.89 -20.66 16.52
C ALA A 1024 0.27 -21.52 16.99
N PHE A 1025 0.20 -22.82 16.67
CA PHE A 1025 1.30 -23.74 16.83
C PHE A 1025 1.29 -24.88 15.81
N CYS A 1026 2.39 -25.04 15.09
CA CYS A 1026 2.68 -26.25 14.34
C CYS A 1026 3.09 -27.32 15.34
N SER A 1027 2.11 -28.13 15.73
CA SER A 1027 2.25 -29.04 16.86
C SER A 1027 3.38 -30.05 16.64
N SER A 1028 4.03 -30.45 17.73
CA SER A 1028 5.04 -31.50 17.72
C SER A 1028 4.56 -32.84 17.13
N HIS A 1029 3.25 -33.08 17.05
CA HIS A 1029 2.72 -34.26 16.38
C HIS A 1029 2.78 -34.13 14.86
N CYS A 1030 2.49 -32.94 14.32
CA CYS A 1030 2.52 -32.66 12.89
C CYS A 1030 3.98 -32.66 12.39
N LEU A 1031 4.86 -31.87 13.02
CA LEU A 1031 6.30 -31.86 12.71
C LEU A 1031 6.92 -33.27 12.73
N ASN A 1032 6.58 -34.08 13.74
CA ASN A 1032 7.10 -35.45 13.83
C ASN A 1032 6.66 -36.35 12.68
N ALA A 1033 5.47 -36.16 12.11
CA ALA A 1033 5.00 -37.01 11.00
C ALA A 1033 5.95 -36.90 9.79
N TYR A 1034 6.33 -35.67 9.44
CA TYR A 1034 7.22 -35.39 8.32
C TYR A 1034 8.70 -35.63 8.66
N MET A 1035 9.15 -35.32 9.88
CA MET A 1035 10.52 -35.62 10.31
C MET A 1035 10.78 -37.13 10.54
N GLU A 1036 9.77 -37.94 10.85
CA GLU A 1036 9.91 -39.41 10.86
C GLU A 1036 10.01 -40.00 9.44
N GLU A 1037 9.48 -39.32 8.42
CA GLU A 1037 9.64 -39.70 7.01
C GLU A 1037 11.02 -39.29 6.44
N LEU A 1038 11.50 -38.08 6.75
CA LEU A 1038 12.87 -37.64 6.43
C LEU A 1038 13.94 -38.43 7.20
N GLY A 1039 13.70 -38.71 8.48
CA GLY A 1039 14.63 -39.36 9.40
C GLY A 1039 15.64 -38.42 10.08
N GLU A 1040 15.56 -37.10 9.85
CA GLU A 1040 16.43 -36.09 10.48
C GLU A 1040 15.70 -34.76 10.81
N PRO A 1041 16.25 -33.91 11.71
CA PRO A 1041 15.70 -32.59 12.05
C PRO A 1041 15.79 -31.60 10.90
N ILE A 1042 14.94 -30.58 10.90
CA ILE A 1042 15.06 -29.44 9.97
C ILE A 1042 15.83 -28.27 10.59
N LYS A 1043 16.27 -27.35 9.73
CA LYS A 1043 16.86 -26.06 10.09
C LYS A 1043 16.13 -24.93 9.39
N ILE A 1044 15.78 -23.90 10.14
CA ILE A 1044 15.27 -22.62 9.67
C ILE A 1044 16.45 -21.72 9.32
N ILE A 1045 16.43 -21.11 8.14
CA ILE A 1045 17.50 -20.24 7.61
C ILE A 1045 17.06 -18.78 7.42
N GLY A 1046 15.77 -18.58 7.24
CA GLY A 1046 15.11 -17.29 7.15
C GLY A 1046 13.72 -17.47 7.70
N VAL A 1047 13.20 -16.43 8.36
CA VAL A 1047 11.77 -16.34 8.60
C VAL A 1047 11.27 -15.06 7.96
N MET A 1048 10.07 -15.10 7.39
CA MET A 1048 9.36 -13.85 7.22
C MET A 1048 8.87 -13.33 8.55
N LEU A 1049 8.78 -12.01 8.67
CA LEU A 1049 8.18 -11.36 9.82
C LEU A 1049 7.23 -10.30 9.30
N HIS A 1050 6.00 -10.42 9.74
CA HIS A 1050 4.84 -10.80 8.94
C HIS A 1050 3.62 -10.16 9.75
N ALA A 1051 2.66 -9.32 9.22
CA ALA A 1051 1.39 -8.75 9.85
C ALA A 1051 0.24 -7.90 9.08
N HIS A 1052 -1.04 -7.83 9.61
CA HIS A 1052 -2.42 -7.36 9.08
C HIS A 1052 -3.06 -5.97 9.46
N LEU A 1053 -3.50 -5.01 8.61
CA LEU A 1053 -3.73 -3.55 8.97
C LEU A 1053 -3.69 -3.23 10.45
N LEU A 1054 -4.68 -3.54 11.29
CA LEU A 1054 -4.69 -2.85 12.57
C LEU A 1054 -3.31 -2.89 13.29
N GLY A 1055 -2.56 -3.99 13.23
CA GLY A 1055 -1.49 -4.17 14.19
C GLY A 1055 -0.12 -3.59 14.03
N VAL A 1056 0.80 -4.26 14.74
CA VAL A 1056 2.18 -3.83 15.00
C VAL A 1056 3.10 -4.87 15.72
N ARG A 1057 2.68 -6.03 16.32
CA ARG A 1057 3.54 -6.83 17.30
C ARG A 1057 3.86 -8.32 17.03
N LEU A 1058 5.09 -8.64 16.64
CA LEU A 1058 5.46 -9.93 16.07
C LEU A 1058 6.35 -10.82 16.92
N ASN A 1059 6.11 -12.13 16.86
CA ASN A 1059 7.02 -13.13 17.43
C ASN A 1059 6.84 -14.55 16.82
N ALA A 1060 7.62 -14.87 15.79
CA ALA A 1060 7.84 -16.26 15.37
C ALA A 1060 8.73 -16.89 16.43
N ARG A 1061 8.35 -18.01 17.05
CA ARG A 1061 9.11 -18.56 18.19
C ARG A 1061 9.11 -20.08 18.28
N LEU A 1062 10.25 -20.63 18.67
CA LEU A 1062 10.44 -22.06 18.87
C LEU A 1062 10.15 -22.42 20.34
N ILE A 1063 9.36 -23.47 20.57
CA ILE A 1063 9.41 -24.24 21.81
C ILE A 1063 10.30 -25.47 21.59
N HIS A 1064 11.51 -25.41 22.15
CA HIS A 1064 12.44 -26.54 22.21
C HIS A 1064 12.60 -27.02 23.65
N ASN A 1065 12.34 -28.30 23.92
CA ASN A 1065 12.40 -28.89 25.27
C ASN A 1065 11.63 -28.12 26.39
N GLY A 1066 10.61 -27.33 26.02
CA GLY A 1066 9.85 -26.49 26.95
C GLY A 1066 10.50 -25.14 27.28
N VAL A 1067 11.47 -24.70 26.48
CA VAL A 1067 12.01 -23.33 26.48
C VAL A 1067 11.48 -22.62 25.24
N GLU A 1068 10.85 -21.46 25.43
CA GLU A 1068 10.45 -20.54 24.35
C GLU A 1068 11.68 -19.73 23.90
N THR A 1069 11.83 -19.48 22.60
CA THR A 1069 12.88 -18.62 22.03
C THR A 1069 12.36 -17.97 20.76
N ASP A 1070 12.34 -16.63 20.74
CA ASP A 1070 12.00 -15.81 19.59
C ASP A 1070 12.99 -16.13 18.43
N ILE A 1071 12.45 -16.56 17.28
CA ILE A 1071 13.15 -16.83 16.01
C ILE A 1071 13.36 -15.51 15.28
N ALA A 1072 12.30 -14.71 15.22
CA ALA A 1072 12.36 -13.30 14.90
C ALA A 1072 11.17 -12.59 15.57
N ARG A 1073 11.38 -11.32 15.89
CA ARG A 1073 10.40 -10.43 16.52
C ARG A 1073 10.43 -9.07 15.84
N ASP A 1074 9.29 -8.40 15.85
CA ASP A 1074 9.17 -7.00 15.48
C ASP A 1074 8.23 -6.29 16.46
N ASP A 1075 8.78 -5.32 17.18
CA ASP A 1075 8.09 -4.52 18.19
C ASP A 1075 7.79 -3.07 17.73
N ASN A 1076 7.84 -2.73 16.43
CA ASN A 1076 7.38 -1.43 15.88
C ASN A 1076 6.84 -1.49 14.44
N TYR A 1077 6.31 -2.64 14.10
CA TYR A 1077 6.14 -3.08 12.74
C TYR A 1077 5.33 -2.13 11.86
N ASP A 1078 5.56 -2.14 10.56
CA ASP A 1078 4.60 -1.55 9.64
C ASP A 1078 3.93 -2.68 8.87
N PHE A 1079 2.75 -2.38 8.32
CA PHE A 1079 2.34 -3.10 7.14
C PHE A 1079 3.43 -2.85 6.15
N ASN A 1080 3.64 -1.55 5.96
CA ASN A 1080 4.64 -0.88 5.19
C ASN A 1080 6.06 -1.35 5.42
N LEU A 1081 6.37 -2.49 6.09
CA LEU A 1081 7.40 -3.44 5.66
C LEU A 1081 7.51 -4.75 6.45
N GLN A 1082 7.67 -5.89 5.73
CA GLN A 1082 7.57 -7.26 6.29
C GLN A 1082 8.71 -8.25 5.85
N ASN A 1083 9.82 -7.68 5.37
CA ASN A 1083 11.03 -8.24 4.73
C ASN A 1083 11.55 -9.66 5.09
N MET A 1084 12.30 -10.32 4.18
CA MET A 1084 12.91 -11.65 4.42
C MET A 1084 14.08 -11.57 5.38
N ARG A 1085 13.79 -11.90 6.64
CA ARG A 1085 14.74 -11.86 7.74
C ARG A 1085 15.57 -13.14 7.71
N MET A 1086 16.51 -13.18 6.77
CA MET A 1086 17.56 -14.18 6.71
C MET A 1086 18.34 -14.17 8.03
N LEU A 1087 18.28 -15.27 8.78
CA LEU A 1087 18.69 -15.31 10.18
C LEU A 1087 20.20 -15.14 10.33
N LYS A 1088 20.64 -14.43 11.37
CA LYS A 1088 22.07 -14.28 11.70
C LYS A 1088 22.74 -15.63 12.00
N GLU A 1089 21.98 -16.58 12.56
CA GLU A 1089 22.38 -17.97 12.79
C GLU A 1089 21.18 -18.91 12.51
N GLU A 1090 21.43 -20.07 11.89
CA GLU A 1090 20.38 -21.05 11.53
C GLU A 1090 19.81 -21.77 12.76
N ILE A 1091 18.48 -21.87 12.87
CA ILE A 1091 17.80 -22.46 14.03
C ILE A 1091 17.37 -23.90 13.72
N THR A 1092 17.87 -24.88 14.47
CA THR A 1092 17.50 -26.30 14.28
C THR A 1092 16.23 -26.64 15.06
N VAL A 1093 15.24 -27.24 14.39
CA VAL A 1093 13.96 -27.68 14.96
C VAL A 1093 13.95 -29.22 14.99
N TYR A 1094 13.80 -29.79 16.19
CA TYR A 1094 13.92 -31.22 16.43
C TYR A 1094 12.55 -31.92 16.52
N PRO A 1095 12.49 -33.24 16.25
CA PRO A 1095 11.31 -34.04 16.56
C PRO A 1095 10.93 -33.94 18.04
N GLY A 1096 9.72 -33.47 18.32
CA GLY A 1096 9.21 -33.15 19.65
C GLY A 1096 9.09 -31.66 19.96
N ASP A 1097 9.65 -30.78 19.13
CA ASP A 1097 9.54 -29.33 19.27
C ASP A 1097 8.19 -28.81 18.74
N THR A 1098 7.92 -27.53 18.91
CA THR A 1098 6.70 -26.88 18.39
C THR A 1098 7.04 -25.48 17.96
N LEU A 1099 6.78 -25.16 16.70
CA LEU A 1099 6.86 -23.79 16.20
C LEU A 1099 5.57 -23.08 16.62
N ILE A 1100 5.71 -21.91 17.22
CA ILE A 1100 4.63 -21.06 17.68
C ILE A 1100 4.71 -19.74 16.95
N THR A 1101 3.53 -19.24 16.68
CA THR A 1101 3.28 -18.03 15.95
C THR A 1101 2.55 -17.11 16.88
N GLU A 1102 3.28 -16.17 17.49
CA GLU A 1102 2.82 -15.34 18.60
C GLU A 1102 2.92 -13.84 18.31
N CYS A 1103 2.03 -13.11 18.99
CA CYS A 1103 1.31 -11.98 18.45
C CYS A 1103 0.52 -11.31 19.69
N ILE A 1104 0.23 -9.97 19.86
CA ILE A 1104 -0.59 -9.31 21.00
C ILE A 1104 -1.25 -7.91 20.64
N TYR A 1105 -2.54 -7.50 20.94
CA TYR A 1105 -3.43 -6.46 20.23
C TYR A 1105 -4.15 -5.18 20.79
N ASN A 1106 -3.96 -4.07 20.08
CA ASN A 1106 -4.67 -2.79 20.03
C ASN A 1106 -6.01 -2.61 19.23
N SER A 1107 -7.01 -3.51 19.17
CA SER A 1107 -8.29 -3.25 18.45
C SER A 1107 -9.16 -2.04 18.97
N GLU A 1108 -8.55 -0.95 19.45
CA GLU A 1108 -9.17 0.11 20.25
C GLU A 1108 -10.21 0.95 19.48
N HIS A 1109 -9.87 1.48 18.31
CA HIS A 1109 -10.81 2.20 17.43
C HIS A 1109 -11.75 1.27 16.63
N LYS A 1110 -11.77 -0.03 16.96
CA LYS A 1110 -12.69 -0.99 16.34
C LYS A 1110 -13.87 -1.29 17.25
N ASP A 1111 -15.06 -1.02 16.70
CA ASP A 1111 -16.32 -0.85 17.43
C ASP A 1111 -17.13 -2.14 17.67
N SER A 1112 -16.99 -3.12 16.79
CA SER A 1112 -17.41 -4.50 16.97
C SER A 1112 -16.21 -5.43 16.80
N VAL A 1113 -16.42 -6.74 16.93
CA VAL A 1113 -15.32 -7.72 16.86
C VAL A 1113 -14.62 -7.62 15.50
N VAL A 1114 -13.49 -8.30 15.39
CA VAL A 1114 -12.50 -8.23 14.34
C VAL A 1114 -12.11 -9.71 14.03
N TYR A 1115 -11.75 -10.06 12.80
CA TYR A 1115 -11.46 -11.41 12.28
C TYR A 1115 -10.86 -11.49 10.86
N GLY A 1116 -10.41 -12.64 10.35
CA GLY A 1116 -10.05 -12.69 8.94
C GLY A 1116 -9.78 -13.98 8.20
N GLY A 1117 -9.68 -13.80 6.91
CA GLY A 1117 -9.51 -14.73 5.80
C GLY A 1117 -9.27 -13.92 4.55
N LEU A 1118 -8.48 -14.41 3.63
CA LEU A 1118 -7.94 -13.66 2.52
C LEU A 1118 -8.88 -12.68 1.75
N GLY A 1119 -9.08 -11.42 2.13
CA GLY A 1119 -9.34 -10.16 1.34
C GLY A 1119 -8.57 -9.02 2.04
N THR A 1120 -8.44 -7.70 1.85
CA THR A 1120 -7.65 -6.96 2.88
C THR A 1120 -8.38 -6.66 4.18
N PRO A 1121 -9.42 -5.83 4.27
CA PRO A 1121 -9.87 -5.27 5.54
C PRO A 1121 -10.10 -6.06 6.92
N GLN A 1122 -9.52 -7.25 7.39
CA GLN A 1122 -9.74 -8.11 8.69
C GLN A 1122 -8.57 -8.81 9.61
N GLU A 1123 -8.31 -10.18 9.71
CA GLU A 1123 -7.30 -11.01 10.59
C GLU A 1123 -6.73 -12.52 10.30
N MET A 1124 -5.55 -13.04 10.82
CA MET A 1124 -4.93 -14.48 10.91
C MET A 1124 -3.57 -14.88 11.63
N CYS A 1125 -3.43 -15.55 12.79
CA CYS A 1125 -2.06 -15.73 13.39
C CYS A 1125 -1.02 -16.71 12.66
N GLU A 1126 -0.30 -16.39 11.55
CA GLU A 1126 0.56 -17.29 10.65
C GLU A 1126 2.15 -17.19 10.66
N SER A 1127 3.01 -18.11 10.12
CA SER A 1127 4.54 -18.05 10.23
C SER A 1127 5.36 -18.76 9.12
N PHE A 1128 6.39 -18.13 8.47
CA PHE A 1128 7.14 -18.71 7.33
C PHE A 1128 8.59 -19.00 7.56
N PHE A 1129 8.86 -20.28 7.72
CA PHE A 1129 10.18 -20.80 7.88
C PHE A 1129 10.70 -21.27 6.53
N LEU A 1130 11.64 -20.54 5.92
CA LEU A 1130 12.53 -21.18 4.94
C LEU A 1130 13.33 -22.23 5.70
N TYR A 1131 13.23 -23.50 5.30
CA TYR A 1131 13.85 -24.60 5.99
C TYR A 1131 14.52 -25.63 5.07
N TYR A 1132 15.45 -26.41 5.63
CA TYR A 1132 15.99 -27.60 4.98
C TYR A 1132 16.25 -28.74 5.98
N PRO A 1133 16.25 -30.01 5.56
CA PRO A 1133 15.86 -30.50 4.24
C PRO A 1133 14.32 -30.53 4.05
N LYS A 1134 13.86 -30.20 2.84
CA LYS A 1134 12.43 -30.18 2.46
C LYS A 1134 11.69 -31.50 2.70
N PHE A 1135 10.45 -31.43 3.21
CA PHE A 1135 9.43 -32.50 3.15
C PHE A 1135 8.23 -32.10 2.26
N ASN A 1136 7.37 -33.07 1.92
CA ASN A 1136 6.18 -32.86 1.07
C ASN A 1136 4.94 -32.39 1.87
N THR A 1137 5.09 -31.29 2.59
CA THR A 1137 3.97 -30.45 3.03
C THR A 1137 4.43 -29.03 3.27
N SER A 1138 3.45 -28.17 3.43
CA SER A 1138 3.59 -26.73 3.48
C SER A 1138 2.94 -26.12 4.71
N PHE A 1139 1.70 -26.52 4.99
CA PHE A 1139 0.87 -25.96 6.05
C PHE A 1139 1.04 -26.76 7.32
N CYS A 1140 1.14 -26.06 8.45
CA CYS A 1140 1.19 -26.69 9.75
C CYS A 1140 0.49 -25.83 10.79
N GLU A 1141 -0.77 -25.58 10.50
CA GLU A 1141 -1.61 -24.62 11.18
C GLU A 1141 -2.35 -25.22 12.40
N SER A 1142 -2.91 -24.37 13.27
CA SER A 1142 -3.79 -24.73 14.37
C SER A 1142 -4.79 -23.62 14.74
N MET A 1143 -6.09 -23.91 14.72
CA MET A 1143 -7.14 -23.02 15.22
C MET A 1143 -7.54 -23.31 16.68
N PRO A 1144 -7.99 -22.30 17.47
CA PRO A 1144 -8.61 -22.54 18.77
C PRO A 1144 -9.83 -23.46 18.68
N ASN A 1145 -9.91 -24.41 19.61
CA ASN A 1145 -10.86 -25.50 19.53
C ASN A 1145 -12.33 -25.00 19.59
N ILE A 1146 -13.08 -25.23 18.50
CA ILE A 1146 -14.48 -24.83 18.31
C ILE A 1146 -15.34 -25.12 19.56
N HIS A 1147 -15.26 -26.33 20.11
CA HIS A 1147 -16.08 -26.73 21.26
C HIS A 1147 -15.79 -25.87 22.50
N HIS A 1148 -14.52 -25.52 22.74
CA HIS A 1148 -14.14 -24.63 23.83
C HIS A 1148 -14.64 -23.19 23.62
N THR A 1149 -14.56 -22.66 22.41
CA THR A 1149 -15.11 -21.33 22.08
C THR A 1149 -16.64 -21.31 22.24
N VAL A 1150 -17.33 -22.32 21.71
CA VAL A 1150 -18.79 -22.46 21.74
C VAL A 1150 -19.34 -22.73 23.16
N THR A 1151 -18.60 -23.46 24.00
CA THR A 1151 -18.96 -23.64 25.42
C THR A 1151 -18.58 -22.45 26.30
N PHE A 1152 -17.53 -21.68 25.95
CA PHE A 1152 -17.23 -20.40 26.58
C PHE A 1152 -18.36 -19.36 26.33
N ALA A 1153 -18.96 -19.38 25.13
CA ALA A 1153 -20.20 -18.65 24.82
C ALA A 1153 -21.47 -19.24 25.48
N GLY A 1154 -21.37 -20.38 26.17
CA GLY A 1154 -22.43 -20.93 27.04
C GLY A 1154 -23.33 -22.02 26.44
N VAL A 1155 -23.05 -22.50 25.23
CA VAL A 1155 -23.81 -23.58 24.58
C VAL A 1155 -23.53 -24.94 25.24
N GLN A 1156 -24.50 -25.86 25.28
CA GLN A 1156 -24.37 -27.15 26.01
C GLN A 1156 -24.59 -28.43 25.19
N ASP A 1157 -25.32 -28.39 24.08
CA ASP A 1157 -25.51 -29.52 23.15
C ASP A 1157 -25.38 -28.99 21.71
N TYR A 1158 -24.68 -29.73 20.86
CA TYR A 1158 -24.46 -29.48 19.43
C TYR A 1158 -24.01 -30.79 18.75
N GLU A 1159 -24.15 -30.90 17.43
CA GLU A 1159 -23.70 -32.07 16.66
C GLU A 1159 -22.89 -31.59 15.45
N LEU A 1160 -21.85 -32.34 15.06
CA LEU A 1160 -20.98 -32.03 13.93
C LEU A 1160 -21.29 -32.99 12.79
N CYS A 1161 -21.72 -32.45 11.64
CA CYS A 1161 -21.65 -33.17 10.38
C CYS A 1161 -20.20 -33.28 9.91
N VAL A 1162 -19.89 -34.40 9.26
CA VAL A 1162 -18.60 -34.77 8.66
C VAL A 1162 -18.89 -35.41 7.30
#